data_AF-A0A3M0A635-F1
#
_entry.id   AF-A0A3M0A635-F1
#
_cell.length_a   1.000
_cell.length_b   1.000
_cell.length_c   1.000
_cell.angle_alpha   90.00
_cell.angle_beta   90.00
_cell.angle_gamma   90.00
#
_symmetry.space_group_name_H-M   'P 1'
#
loop_
_entity.id
_entity.type
_entity.pdbx_description
1 polymer ?
#
loop_
_entity_poly.entity_id
_entity_poly.type
_entity_poly.pdbx_seq_one_letter_code
_entity_poly.pdbx_strand_id
1 'polypeptide(L)'
;MTKSKLPTWSKILIAFATLPIFAVAGFGIWAITKKIQNSQDNFNVIVSEDEKNVVKLNLKVDEEGKPIEFNHGKLSLREYPYGKDKETGELLYYLGEDGLKLLSKTFNERAFFGPEIDELKVVNINKKYSSVDSENLNGFYRPESREIALFVEHLISNGVNKDNETLIFRVERLLSVLVHEYMHHWANIYNQSYKADDPNADSSLEYKLSVSSDGIVKDTYVNNKKFLKEFRENLNLNTNYYKHTDGKTYDLNKAHESFFNNHEATPVFSKFSASELFEMANGNISANLAQRLNDLNQNNYTFNNRKERERIISFADNNIDATKLNYLYSFEELIPREFLKMGFQVNTKIVDKLDYDYRNYFAFVSYYKGKQYTQATAVGDDIVKMLQIYLDKSIILPEIKTRIFANNWVFDEELITFKNEFGDFPFKEMLEKNQNKFLKGLYKAYLDVMGYGQPISYLSFANHNENIYVPTTSKEPSKGFVLGGFLSKDFFAESETSFKNSYLIFSTNDPKNESYKPYKINVFKPRALVKKKWNSGLGDFRAPNFVGLESDMFAYTSESIPYEFLSNNDFLINDNFKVKLWVDANANNKLEADEIKEIINKESYGRQDEVKRTISNVRVPMIWNKTSSKYFDYVQKNREVKIVEVINKDKTKSYFLNFKKYLD
;
A
#
# COMPACT_ATOMS: atom_id res chain seq x y z
N MET A 1 -42.63 72.20 21.59
CA MET A 1 -42.89 70.74 21.44
C MET A 1 -42.22 69.99 22.59
N THR A 2 -42.95 69.75 23.67
CA THR A 2 -42.49 68.95 24.82
C THR A 2 -42.84 67.49 24.55
N LYS A 3 -41.81 66.62 24.45
CA LYS A 3 -41.97 65.17 24.27
C LYS A 3 -42.73 64.61 25.48
N SER A 4 -43.95 64.12 25.28
CA SER A 4 -44.69 63.38 26.30
C SER A 4 -43.94 62.08 26.62
N LYS A 5 -43.33 62.00 27.80
CA LYS A 5 -42.73 60.76 28.28
C LYS A 5 -43.86 59.79 28.65
N LEU A 6 -43.89 58.63 28.00
CA LEU A 6 -44.79 57.53 28.35
C LEU A 6 -44.73 57.26 29.86
N PRO A 7 -45.88 57.21 30.55
CA PRO A 7 -45.95 56.91 31.98
C PRO A 7 -45.25 55.59 32.31
N THR A 8 -44.54 55.53 33.43
CA THR A 8 -43.75 54.36 33.84
C THR A 8 -44.55 53.05 33.84
N TRP A 9 -45.85 53.10 34.19
CA TRP A 9 -46.73 51.94 34.16
C TRP A 9 -46.95 51.36 32.75
N SER A 10 -47.02 52.21 31.73
CA SER A 10 -47.20 51.77 30.33
C SER A 10 -45.96 51.07 29.79
N LYS A 11 -44.76 51.47 30.23
CA LYS A 11 -43.50 50.78 29.89
C LYS A 11 -43.41 49.40 30.55
N ILE A 12 -43.89 49.28 31.78
CA ILE A 12 -43.97 47.99 32.50
C ILE A 12 -44.98 47.08 31.80
N LEU A 13 -46.12 47.61 31.36
CA LEU A 13 -47.14 46.84 30.65
C LEU A 13 -46.65 46.34 29.28
N ILE A 14 -45.92 47.17 28.53
CA ILE A 14 -45.28 46.78 27.26
C ILE A 14 -44.21 45.72 27.51
N ALA A 15 -43.42 45.83 28.57
CA ALA A 15 -42.43 44.80 28.94
C ALA A 15 -43.11 43.46 29.31
N PHE A 16 -44.21 43.50 30.08
CA PHE A 16 -44.98 42.31 30.45
C PHE A 16 -45.75 41.68 29.28
N ALA A 17 -46.19 42.47 28.29
CA ALA A 17 -46.88 41.95 27.10
C ALA A 17 -45.91 41.40 26.05
N THR A 18 -44.66 41.90 26.00
CA THR A 18 -43.65 41.45 25.04
C THR A 18 -42.87 40.21 25.51
N LEU A 19 -42.64 40.05 26.82
CA LEU A 19 -41.98 38.89 27.40
C LEU A 19 -42.60 37.52 27.00
N PRO A 20 -43.93 37.32 27.03
CA PRO A 20 -44.56 36.09 26.57
C PRO A 20 -44.36 35.83 25.08
N ILE A 21 -44.36 36.88 24.25
CA ILE A 21 -44.18 36.76 22.80
C ILE A 21 -42.75 36.32 22.49
N PHE A 22 -41.75 36.89 23.16
CA PHE A 22 -40.35 36.46 23.04
C PHE A 22 -40.12 35.05 23.59
N ALA A 23 -40.82 34.66 24.66
CA ALA A 23 -40.74 33.30 25.21
C ALA A 23 -41.33 32.26 24.24
N VAL A 24 -42.47 32.56 23.59
CA VAL A 24 -43.09 31.67 22.59
C VAL A 24 -42.24 31.58 21.31
N ALA A 25 -41.70 32.71 20.83
CA ALA A 25 -40.78 32.72 19.69
C ALA A 25 -39.48 31.95 20.00
N GLY A 26 -38.91 32.15 21.19
CA GLY A 26 -37.74 31.41 21.68
C GLY A 26 -38.00 29.92 21.81
N PHE A 27 -39.17 29.51 22.31
CA PHE A 27 -39.57 28.11 22.40
C PHE A 27 -39.82 27.48 21.03
N GLY A 28 -40.40 28.22 20.07
CA GLY A 28 -40.57 27.78 18.69
C GLY A 28 -39.23 27.55 17.99
N ILE A 29 -38.28 28.49 18.13
CA ILE A 29 -36.92 28.34 17.61
C ILE A 29 -36.20 27.18 18.30
N TRP A 30 -36.33 27.01 19.62
CA TRP A 30 -35.78 25.88 20.36
C TRP A 30 -36.38 24.53 19.94
N ALA A 31 -37.69 24.45 19.73
CA ALA A 31 -38.36 23.23 19.29
C ALA A 31 -37.99 22.85 17.85
N ILE A 32 -37.88 23.85 16.95
CA ILE A 32 -37.42 23.64 15.57
C ILE A 32 -35.95 23.21 15.55
N THR A 33 -35.08 23.89 16.30
CA THR A 33 -33.66 23.51 16.40
C THR A 33 -33.47 22.14 17.04
N LYS A 34 -34.28 21.79 18.04
CA LYS A 34 -34.26 20.44 18.66
C LYS A 34 -34.81 19.37 17.71
N LYS A 35 -35.82 19.68 16.89
CA LYS A 35 -36.35 18.75 15.88
C LYS A 35 -35.35 18.53 14.73
N ILE A 36 -34.64 19.58 14.33
CA ILE A 36 -33.52 19.51 13.37
C ILE A 36 -32.33 18.74 13.97
N GLN A 37 -31.96 18.99 15.23
CA GLN A 37 -30.92 18.23 15.93
C GLN A 37 -31.30 16.74 16.08
N ASN A 38 -32.56 16.44 16.41
CA ASN A 38 -33.03 15.06 16.53
C ASN A 38 -33.13 14.35 15.17
N SER A 39 -33.34 15.07 14.07
CA SER A 39 -33.31 14.47 12.72
C SER A 39 -31.90 14.04 12.27
N GLN A 40 -30.85 14.54 12.93
CA GLN A 40 -29.45 14.13 12.67
C GLN A 40 -28.99 12.90 13.48
N ASP A 41 -29.75 12.47 14.51
CA ASP A 41 -29.43 11.29 15.33
C ASP A 41 -30.28 10.06 14.89
N ASN A 42 -30.58 9.93 13.58
CA ASN A 42 -31.57 9.00 13.02
C ASN A 42 -31.03 7.64 12.53
N PHE A 43 -29.89 7.16 13.02
CA PHE A 43 -29.38 5.83 12.65
C PHE A 43 -29.42 4.87 13.84
N ASN A 44 -30.02 3.69 13.63
CA ASN A 44 -29.68 2.55 14.47
C ASN A 44 -28.45 1.92 13.82
N VAL A 45 -27.32 1.94 14.53
CA VAL A 45 -26.13 1.19 14.11
C VAL A 45 -26.51 -0.29 14.19
N ILE A 46 -26.88 -0.87 13.05
CA ILE A 46 -27.05 -2.31 12.95
C ILE A 46 -25.70 -2.89 12.59
N VAL A 47 -25.13 -3.60 13.56
CA VAL A 47 -23.96 -4.45 13.40
C VAL A 47 -24.46 -5.85 13.06
N SER A 48 -24.98 -6.07 11.85
CA SER A 48 -25.25 -7.44 11.39
C SER A 48 -24.36 -7.75 10.18
N GLU A 49 -23.36 -8.59 10.41
CA GLU A 49 -22.41 -9.14 9.44
C GLU A 49 -23.05 -10.18 8.50
N ASP A 50 -24.34 -10.05 8.18
CA ASP A 50 -25.00 -11.03 7.32
C ASP A 50 -24.42 -10.92 5.90
N GLU A 51 -23.73 -11.97 5.46
CA GLU A 51 -23.14 -12.09 4.12
C GLU A 51 -24.18 -11.90 2.99
N LYS A 52 -25.47 -12.10 3.29
CA LYS A 52 -26.58 -11.84 2.35
C LYS A 52 -26.79 -10.35 2.06
N ASN A 53 -26.34 -9.49 2.95
CA ASN A 53 -26.52 -8.04 2.87
C ASN A 53 -25.26 -7.31 2.37
N VAL A 54 -24.28 -8.05 1.85
CA VAL A 54 -23.00 -7.48 1.39
C VAL A 54 -23.13 -7.01 -0.06
N VAL A 55 -22.68 -5.79 -0.34
CA VAL A 55 -22.51 -5.30 -1.71
C VAL A 55 -21.17 -5.82 -2.24
N LYS A 56 -21.19 -6.46 -3.41
CA LYS A 56 -20.06 -7.22 -3.97
C LYS A 56 -19.66 -6.65 -5.32
N LEU A 57 -18.36 -6.60 -5.60
CA LEU A 57 -17.82 -6.25 -6.92
C LEU A 57 -16.68 -7.20 -7.30
N ASN A 58 -16.73 -7.76 -8.51
CA ASN A 58 -15.65 -8.53 -9.13
C ASN A 58 -15.07 -9.63 -8.23
N LEU A 59 -15.93 -10.41 -7.56
CA LEU A 59 -15.48 -11.54 -6.73
C LEU A 59 -14.99 -12.70 -7.61
N LYS A 60 -14.07 -13.51 -7.06
CA LYS A 60 -13.55 -14.70 -7.75
C LYS A 60 -14.43 -15.93 -7.58
N VAL A 61 -15.32 -15.92 -6.57
CA VAL A 61 -16.22 -17.03 -6.24
C VAL A 61 -17.62 -16.53 -5.89
N ASP A 62 -18.62 -17.39 -6.11
CA ASP A 62 -19.99 -17.22 -5.63
C ASP A 62 -20.14 -17.55 -4.13
N GLU A 63 -21.38 -17.56 -3.63
CA GLU A 63 -21.69 -17.81 -2.22
C GLU A 63 -21.43 -19.26 -1.80
N GLU A 64 -21.51 -20.19 -2.77
CA GLU A 64 -21.19 -21.60 -2.64
C GLU A 64 -19.69 -21.90 -2.79
N GLY A 65 -18.88 -20.88 -3.09
CA GLY A 65 -17.43 -21.01 -3.27
C GLY A 65 -17.01 -21.49 -4.66
N LYS A 66 -17.91 -21.51 -5.64
CA LYS A 66 -17.59 -21.88 -7.03
C LYS A 66 -16.97 -20.69 -7.77
N PRO A 67 -15.98 -20.92 -8.65
CA PRO A 67 -15.41 -19.87 -9.49
C PRO A 67 -16.48 -19.17 -10.35
N ILE A 68 -16.41 -17.84 -10.42
CA ILE A 68 -17.23 -17.01 -11.30
C ILE A 68 -16.36 -16.17 -12.23
N GLU A 69 -16.97 -15.51 -13.22
CA GLU A 69 -16.27 -14.62 -14.13
C GLU A 69 -15.56 -13.50 -13.35
N PHE A 70 -14.23 -13.46 -13.45
CA PHE A 70 -13.37 -12.52 -12.75
C PHE A 70 -12.65 -11.64 -13.76
N ASN A 71 -12.74 -10.32 -13.58
CA ASN A 71 -11.97 -9.37 -14.37
C ASN A 71 -10.57 -9.25 -13.77
N HIS A 72 -9.61 -9.92 -14.41
CA HIS A 72 -8.20 -9.85 -14.05
C HIS A 72 -7.67 -8.41 -14.08
N GLY A 73 -6.75 -8.09 -13.17
CA GLY A 73 -6.23 -6.73 -13.02
C GLY A 73 -7.20 -5.76 -12.34
N LYS A 74 -8.26 -6.25 -11.67
CA LYS A 74 -9.24 -5.45 -10.93
C LYS A 74 -9.43 -5.99 -9.51
N LEU A 75 -9.66 -5.08 -8.56
CA LEU A 75 -9.95 -5.45 -7.17
C LEU A 75 -11.26 -6.22 -7.02
N SER A 76 -11.26 -7.25 -6.18
CA SER A 76 -12.46 -7.85 -5.60
C SER A 76 -12.86 -7.09 -4.33
N LEU A 77 -14.07 -6.53 -4.28
CA LEU A 77 -14.54 -5.69 -3.16
C LEU A 77 -15.78 -6.28 -2.51
N ARG A 78 -15.87 -6.16 -1.17
CA ARG A 78 -17.05 -6.42 -0.37
C ARG A 78 -17.30 -5.24 0.56
N GLU A 79 -18.52 -4.74 0.62
CA GLU A 79 -18.92 -3.72 1.59
C GLU A 79 -20.07 -4.21 2.46
N TYR A 80 -19.87 -4.13 3.77
CA TYR A 80 -20.86 -4.46 4.77
C TYR A 80 -21.61 -3.18 5.16
N PRO A 81 -22.94 -3.26 5.37
CA PRO A 81 -23.72 -2.09 5.77
C PRO A 81 -23.23 -1.56 7.11
N TYR A 82 -23.23 -0.24 7.29
CA TYR A 82 -22.85 0.39 8.56
C TYR A 82 -24.05 0.74 9.44
N GLY A 83 -25.26 0.70 8.89
CA GLY A 83 -26.47 1.06 9.61
C GLY A 83 -27.72 0.75 8.80
N LYS A 84 -28.86 1.09 9.38
CA LYS A 84 -30.17 0.98 8.75
C LYS A 84 -30.91 2.30 8.92
N ASP A 85 -31.55 2.76 7.85
CA ASP A 85 -32.42 3.92 7.89
C ASP A 85 -33.59 3.64 8.85
N LYS A 86 -33.87 4.58 9.77
CA LYS A 86 -34.91 4.40 10.78
C LYS A 86 -36.33 4.48 10.20
N GLU A 87 -36.53 5.18 9.09
CA GLU A 87 -37.84 5.43 8.49
C GLU A 87 -38.20 4.39 7.44
N THR A 88 -37.26 4.08 6.53
CA THR A 88 -37.49 3.12 5.43
C THR A 88 -37.09 1.70 5.79
N GLY A 89 -36.18 1.54 6.76
CA GLY A 89 -35.56 0.26 7.04
C GLY A 89 -34.57 -0.19 5.98
N GLU A 90 -34.13 0.69 5.08
CA GLU A 90 -33.10 0.34 4.09
C GLU A 90 -31.71 0.24 4.72
N LEU A 91 -30.89 -0.67 4.19
CA LEU A 91 -29.51 -0.81 4.64
C LEU A 91 -28.64 0.30 4.05
N LEU A 92 -27.75 0.83 4.88
CA LEU A 92 -26.92 1.97 4.54
C LEU A 92 -25.47 1.51 4.33
N TYR A 93 -24.94 1.83 3.16
CA TYR A 93 -23.56 1.56 2.75
C TYR A 93 -22.78 2.86 2.64
N TYR A 94 -21.50 2.84 3.00
CA TYR A 94 -20.65 4.03 2.96
C TYR A 94 -20.34 4.42 1.51
N LEU A 95 -20.07 3.46 0.62
CA LEU A 95 -19.86 3.64 -0.81
C LEU A 95 -21.07 3.20 -1.65
N GLY A 96 -21.60 2.00 -1.39
CA GLY A 96 -22.57 1.34 -2.28
C GLY A 96 -21.94 0.91 -3.61
N GLU A 97 -22.72 0.28 -4.50
CA GLU A 97 -22.22 -0.31 -5.75
C GLU A 97 -21.43 0.68 -6.63
N ASP A 98 -21.97 1.88 -6.84
CA ASP A 98 -21.32 2.90 -7.67
C ASP A 98 -20.02 3.41 -7.04
N GLY A 99 -19.97 3.49 -5.72
CA GLY A 99 -18.75 3.83 -4.99
C GLY A 99 -17.70 2.73 -5.08
N LEU A 100 -18.09 1.45 -5.05
CA LEU A 100 -17.16 0.33 -5.25
C LEU A 100 -16.58 0.33 -6.68
N LYS A 101 -17.42 0.56 -7.70
CA LYS A 101 -16.96 0.70 -9.09
C LYS A 101 -15.97 1.86 -9.24
N LEU A 102 -16.28 3.00 -8.62
CA LEU A 102 -15.40 4.16 -8.63
C LEU A 102 -14.09 3.89 -7.88
N LEU A 103 -14.14 3.27 -6.70
CA LEU A 103 -12.94 2.91 -5.92
C LEU A 103 -12.02 1.98 -6.72
N SER A 104 -12.56 0.91 -7.33
CA SER A 104 -11.79 -0.02 -8.17
C SER A 104 -11.15 0.70 -9.37
N LYS A 105 -11.92 1.57 -10.06
CA LYS A 105 -11.40 2.37 -11.17
C LYS A 105 -10.28 3.31 -10.72
N THR A 106 -10.49 4.08 -9.64
CA THR A 106 -9.53 5.05 -9.15
C THR A 106 -8.27 4.39 -8.58
N PHE A 107 -8.40 3.19 -7.98
CA PHE A 107 -7.25 2.37 -7.60
C PHE A 107 -6.41 2.03 -8.83
N ASN A 108 -7.00 1.49 -9.89
CA ASN A 108 -6.24 1.16 -11.11
C ASN A 108 -5.59 2.38 -11.79
N GLU A 109 -6.14 3.58 -11.61
CA GLU A 109 -5.58 4.81 -12.17
C GLU A 109 -4.37 5.34 -11.35
N ARG A 110 -4.26 4.99 -10.06
CA ARG A 110 -3.34 5.66 -9.12
C ARG A 110 -2.44 4.74 -8.30
N ALA A 111 -2.84 3.51 -8.03
CA ALA A 111 -2.03 2.53 -7.34
C ALA A 111 -1.03 1.90 -8.29
N PHE A 112 0.12 1.48 -7.77
CA PHE A 112 1.06 0.66 -8.52
C PHE A 112 0.66 -0.80 -8.37
N PHE A 113 0.58 -1.55 -9.47
CA PHE A 113 0.25 -2.97 -9.44
C PHE A 113 0.76 -3.72 -10.68
N GLY A 114 0.97 -5.02 -10.50
CA GLY A 114 1.30 -6.00 -11.53
C GLY A 114 0.45 -7.28 -11.41
N PRO A 115 0.99 -8.45 -11.78
CA PRO A 115 0.30 -9.75 -11.67
C PRO A 115 -0.24 -10.09 -10.28
N GLU A 116 0.38 -9.58 -9.22
CA GLU A 116 0.02 -9.87 -7.83
C GLU A 116 -1.38 -9.39 -7.43
N ILE A 117 -1.97 -8.43 -8.17
CA ILE A 117 -3.32 -7.96 -7.86
C ILE A 117 -4.36 -9.09 -7.91
N ASP A 118 -4.12 -10.09 -8.76
CA ASP A 118 -4.96 -11.28 -8.87
C ASP A 118 -4.71 -12.28 -7.72
N GLU A 119 -3.71 -12.05 -6.87
CA GLU A 119 -3.48 -12.82 -5.65
C GLU A 119 -4.26 -12.27 -4.45
N LEU A 120 -4.56 -10.97 -4.46
CA LEU A 120 -5.39 -10.34 -3.44
C LEU A 120 -6.79 -10.95 -3.49
N LYS A 121 -7.22 -11.56 -2.38
CA LYS A 121 -8.48 -12.30 -2.35
C LYS A 121 -9.69 -11.37 -2.36
N VAL A 122 -9.69 -10.39 -1.46
CA VAL A 122 -10.78 -9.42 -1.32
C VAL A 122 -10.33 -8.22 -0.47
N VAL A 123 -10.89 -7.05 -0.78
CA VAL A 123 -10.91 -5.89 0.11
C VAL A 123 -12.28 -5.84 0.78
N ASN A 124 -12.31 -5.99 2.09
CA ASN A 124 -13.51 -5.85 2.91
C ASN A 124 -13.61 -4.42 3.44
N ILE A 125 -14.75 -3.77 3.22
CA ILE A 125 -15.05 -2.44 3.76
C ILE A 125 -16.10 -2.61 4.84
N ASN A 126 -15.80 -2.10 6.04
CA ASN A 126 -16.66 -2.18 7.22
C ASN A 126 -16.93 -3.59 7.76
N LYS A 127 -16.03 -4.55 7.50
CA LYS A 127 -16.10 -5.86 8.14
C LYS A 127 -15.49 -5.78 9.54
N LYS A 128 -16.14 -6.35 10.56
CA LYS A 128 -15.55 -6.45 11.89
C LYS A 128 -14.68 -7.69 12.03
N TYR A 129 -13.65 -7.57 12.85
CA TYR A 129 -12.71 -8.65 13.16
C TYR A 129 -12.58 -8.72 14.68
N SER A 130 -12.92 -9.86 15.28
CA SER A 130 -12.91 -10.02 16.74
C SER A 130 -11.51 -9.90 17.37
N SER A 131 -10.46 -10.07 16.58
CA SER A 131 -9.05 -10.04 17.01
C SER A 131 -8.35 -8.70 16.75
N VAL A 132 -9.06 -7.70 16.22
CA VAL A 132 -8.49 -6.41 15.83
C VAL A 132 -9.35 -5.30 16.41
N ASP A 133 -8.73 -4.37 17.11
CA ASP A 133 -9.39 -3.15 17.55
C ASP A 133 -9.63 -2.22 16.35
N SER A 134 -10.80 -2.36 15.73
CA SER A 134 -11.22 -1.59 14.57
C SER A 134 -11.49 -0.11 14.87
N GLU A 135 -11.55 0.29 16.15
CA GLU A 135 -11.82 1.68 16.54
C GLU A 135 -10.58 2.57 16.39
N ASN A 136 -9.39 1.99 16.44
CA ASN A 136 -8.11 2.70 16.42
C ASN A 136 -7.31 2.54 15.11
N LEU A 137 -7.85 1.83 14.12
CA LEU A 137 -7.20 1.58 12.83
C LEU A 137 -8.09 2.05 11.67
N ASN A 138 -7.47 2.56 10.61
CA ASN A 138 -8.19 2.90 9.38
C ASN A 138 -8.29 1.70 8.42
N GLY A 139 -7.37 0.75 8.53
CA GLY A 139 -7.33 -0.49 7.77
C GLY A 139 -6.21 -1.39 8.23
N PHE A 140 -6.16 -2.62 7.71
CA PHE A 140 -5.04 -3.54 7.87
C PHE A 140 -5.02 -4.61 6.77
N TYR A 141 -3.82 -5.10 6.45
CA TYR A 141 -3.59 -6.26 5.58
C TYR A 141 -3.33 -7.53 6.40
N ARG A 142 -3.93 -8.65 5.95
CA ARG A 142 -3.67 -9.99 6.50
C ARG A 142 -2.83 -10.82 5.53
N PRO A 143 -1.52 -11.04 5.79
CA PRO A 143 -0.65 -11.81 4.90
C PRO A 143 -1.12 -13.24 4.63
N GLU A 144 -1.67 -13.91 5.63
CA GLU A 144 -2.08 -15.32 5.55
C GLU A 144 -3.32 -15.54 4.67
N SER A 145 -4.33 -14.68 4.81
CA SER A 145 -5.57 -14.77 4.04
C SER A 145 -5.56 -13.90 2.77
N ARG A 146 -4.58 -13.00 2.65
CA ARG A 146 -4.44 -12.00 1.58
C ARG A 146 -5.70 -11.16 1.42
N GLU A 147 -6.22 -10.72 2.56
CA GLU A 147 -7.38 -9.86 2.65
C GLU A 147 -6.94 -8.49 3.17
N ILE A 148 -7.52 -7.44 2.60
CA ILE A 148 -7.42 -6.09 3.15
C ILE A 148 -8.75 -5.79 3.85
N ALA A 149 -8.68 -5.18 5.02
CA ALA A 149 -9.84 -4.62 5.70
C ALA A 149 -9.71 -3.10 5.76
N LEU A 150 -10.78 -2.39 5.45
CA LEU A 150 -10.90 -0.94 5.56
C LEU A 150 -12.04 -0.61 6.52
N PHE A 151 -11.78 0.26 7.48
CA PHE A 151 -12.76 0.63 8.51
C PHE A 151 -13.32 2.02 8.23
N VAL A 152 -14.65 2.14 8.36
CA VAL A 152 -15.38 3.40 8.13
C VAL A 152 -16.03 3.92 9.43
N GLU A 153 -15.91 3.19 10.53
CA GLU A 153 -16.60 3.51 11.79
C GLU A 153 -16.23 4.91 12.30
N HIS A 154 -14.94 5.25 12.32
CA HIS A 154 -14.45 6.59 12.69
C HIS A 154 -14.85 7.68 11.68
N LEU A 155 -15.09 7.33 10.41
CA LEU A 155 -15.59 8.28 9.40
C LEU A 155 -17.07 8.60 9.66
N ILE A 156 -17.83 7.63 10.13
CA ILE A 156 -19.27 7.75 10.35
C ILE A 156 -19.56 8.34 11.75
N SER A 157 -18.87 7.87 12.79
CA SER A 157 -19.11 8.25 14.20
C SER A 157 -18.71 9.69 14.52
N ASN A 158 -17.74 10.25 13.80
CA ASN A 158 -17.35 11.66 13.89
C ASN A 158 -18.32 12.62 13.15
N GLY A 159 -19.51 12.13 12.79
CA GLY A 159 -20.62 12.95 12.33
C GLY A 159 -20.37 13.64 10.99
N VAL A 160 -19.65 12.95 10.10
CA VAL A 160 -19.61 13.31 8.69
C VAL A 160 -21.04 13.36 8.17
N ASN A 161 -21.51 14.55 7.81
CA ASN A 161 -22.82 14.72 7.20
C ASN A 161 -22.77 14.12 5.79
N LYS A 162 -23.18 12.85 5.68
CA LYS A 162 -23.17 12.08 4.44
C LYS A 162 -23.95 12.75 3.32
N ASP A 163 -24.95 13.57 3.67
CA ASP A 163 -25.81 14.28 2.72
C ASP A 163 -25.06 15.38 1.96
N ASN A 164 -23.93 15.85 2.50
CA ASN A 164 -23.11 16.91 1.90
C ASN A 164 -21.79 16.41 1.28
N GLU A 165 -21.41 15.13 1.47
CA GLU A 165 -20.17 14.58 0.91
C GLU A 165 -20.39 13.89 -0.44
N THR A 166 -19.70 14.38 -1.48
CA THR A 166 -19.71 13.74 -2.80
C THR A 166 -19.14 12.32 -2.74
N LEU A 167 -19.60 11.44 -3.63
CA LEU A 167 -19.10 10.06 -3.73
C LEU A 167 -17.57 10.01 -3.95
N ILE A 168 -17.03 10.95 -4.73
CA ILE A 168 -15.59 11.07 -4.97
C ILE A 168 -14.84 11.31 -3.65
N PHE A 169 -15.34 12.20 -2.79
CA PHE A 169 -14.71 12.49 -1.51
C PHE A 169 -14.69 11.27 -0.58
N ARG A 170 -15.79 10.50 -0.54
CA ARG A 170 -15.87 9.25 0.22
C ARG A 170 -14.88 8.19 -0.30
N VAL A 171 -14.72 8.07 -1.62
CA VAL A 171 -13.71 7.20 -2.25
C VAL A 171 -12.30 7.65 -1.88
N GLU A 172 -11.99 8.95 -1.92
CA GLU A 172 -10.66 9.47 -1.59
C GLU A 172 -10.26 9.19 -0.13
N ARG A 173 -11.21 9.26 0.80
CA ARG A 173 -11.00 8.89 2.21
C ARG A 173 -10.49 7.46 2.38
N LEU A 174 -11.01 6.52 1.59
CA LEU A 174 -10.62 5.11 1.63
C LEU A 174 -9.40 4.79 0.76
N LEU A 175 -9.20 5.52 -0.33
CA LEU A 175 -8.20 5.16 -1.34
C LEU A 175 -6.76 5.21 -0.80
N SER A 176 -6.40 6.23 -0.01
CA SER A 176 -5.02 6.31 0.52
C SER A 176 -4.68 5.15 1.45
N VAL A 177 -5.64 4.74 2.29
CA VAL A 177 -5.53 3.58 3.18
C VAL A 177 -5.49 2.29 2.36
N LEU A 178 -6.36 2.15 1.36
CA LEU A 178 -6.35 0.99 0.47
C LEU A 178 -5.00 0.81 -0.23
N VAL A 179 -4.40 1.89 -0.73
CA VAL A 179 -3.09 1.80 -1.38
C VAL A 179 -1.98 1.48 -0.36
N HIS A 180 -2.06 1.99 0.87
CA HIS A 180 -1.16 1.60 1.97
C HIS A 180 -1.21 0.09 2.20
N GLU A 181 -2.41 -0.44 2.48
CA GLU A 181 -2.60 -1.86 2.77
C GLU A 181 -2.30 -2.75 1.56
N TYR A 182 -2.54 -2.26 0.34
CA TYR A 182 -2.15 -2.95 -0.88
C TYR A 182 -0.63 -3.07 -1.01
N MET A 183 0.13 -2.06 -0.61
CA MET A 183 1.58 -2.14 -0.66
C MET A 183 2.16 -3.10 0.38
N HIS A 184 1.46 -3.34 1.50
CA HIS A 184 1.75 -4.48 2.38
C HIS A 184 1.53 -5.83 1.68
N HIS A 185 0.45 -5.96 0.91
CA HIS A 185 0.22 -7.14 0.07
C HIS A 185 1.34 -7.33 -0.96
N TRP A 186 1.66 -6.28 -1.71
CA TRP A 186 2.76 -6.27 -2.66
C TRP A 186 4.10 -6.66 -2.02
N ALA A 187 4.43 -6.10 -0.85
CA ALA A 187 5.67 -6.41 -0.13
C ALA A 187 5.69 -7.88 0.31
N ASN A 188 4.55 -8.40 0.77
CA ASN A 188 4.42 -9.80 1.14
C ASN A 188 4.70 -10.74 -0.05
N ILE A 189 4.22 -10.40 -1.26
CA ILE A 189 4.43 -11.22 -2.47
C ILE A 189 5.87 -11.08 -3.00
N TYR A 190 6.41 -9.86 -3.05
CA TYR A 190 7.65 -9.61 -3.79
C TYR A 190 8.91 -9.50 -2.93
N ASN A 191 8.79 -8.85 -1.77
CA ASN A 191 9.92 -8.57 -0.88
C ASN A 191 10.07 -9.63 0.22
N GLN A 192 8.98 -10.24 0.68
CA GLN A 192 9.00 -11.10 1.87
C GLN A 192 8.73 -12.59 1.60
N SER A 193 8.73 -13.00 0.33
CA SER A 193 8.44 -14.38 -0.06
C SER A 193 9.70 -15.24 -0.28
N TYR A 194 10.72 -15.09 0.56
CA TYR A 194 12.00 -15.80 0.47
C TYR A 194 12.23 -16.77 1.61
N LYS A 195 13.10 -17.76 1.38
CA LYS A 195 13.69 -18.55 2.46
C LYS A 195 14.88 -17.84 3.06
N ALA A 196 15.13 -18.08 4.33
CA ALA A 196 16.26 -17.49 5.06
C ALA A 196 17.63 -17.85 4.46
N ASP A 197 17.76 -19.01 3.81
CA ASP A 197 18.98 -19.48 3.16
C ASP A 197 19.08 -19.12 1.66
N ASP A 198 18.12 -18.36 1.12
CA ASP A 198 18.20 -17.89 -0.26
C ASP A 198 19.38 -16.91 -0.43
N PRO A 199 20.19 -17.00 -1.50
CA PRO A 199 21.32 -16.08 -1.70
C PRO A 199 20.89 -14.60 -1.79
N ASN A 200 19.67 -14.35 -2.27
CA ASN A 200 19.07 -13.03 -2.40
C ASN A 200 18.25 -12.62 -1.17
N ALA A 201 18.21 -13.45 -0.12
CA ALA A 201 17.53 -13.14 1.13
C ALA A 201 18.41 -12.35 2.11
N ASP A 202 17.76 -11.55 2.95
CA ASP A 202 18.31 -10.85 4.09
C ASP A 202 17.38 -10.98 5.31
N SER A 203 17.89 -11.53 6.40
CA SER A 203 17.17 -11.75 7.66
C SER A 203 17.68 -10.84 8.80
N SER A 204 18.29 -9.70 8.47
CA SER A 204 18.89 -8.79 9.45
C SER A 204 17.86 -7.97 10.23
N LEU A 205 16.63 -7.87 9.72
CA LEU A 205 15.56 -7.08 10.33
C LEU A 205 14.58 -7.97 11.10
N GLU A 206 13.95 -7.39 12.13
CA GLU A 206 12.92 -8.07 12.92
C GLU A 206 11.51 -7.63 12.54
N TYR A 207 10.57 -8.57 12.46
CA TYR A 207 9.16 -8.27 12.18
C TYR A 207 8.48 -7.57 13.37
N LYS A 208 7.99 -6.34 13.16
CA LYS A 208 7.40 -5.50 14.23
C LYS A 208 5.87 -5.39 14.23
N LEU A 209 5.18 -5.84 13.18
CA LEU A 209 3.72 -5.67 13.02
C LEU A 209 2.85 -6.77 13.65
N SER A 210 3.42 -7.73 14.38
CA SER A 210 2.68 -8.87 14.94
C SER A 210 1.81 -8.47 16.14
N VAL A 211 0.50 -8.32 15.93
CA VAL A 211 -0.48 -8.12 17.01
C VAL A 211 -0.88 -9.45 17.67
N SER A 212 -0.76 -10.58 16.94
CA SER A 212 -0.97 -11.93 17.46
C SER A 212 0.35 -12.68 17.61
N SER A 213 0.38 -13.61 18.56
CA SER A 213 1.48 -14.56 18.78
C SER A 213 1.61 -15.64 17.68
N ASP A 214 0.90 -15.51 16.56
CA ASP A 214 0.86 -16.53 15.52
C ASP A 214 2.08 -16.42 14.60
N GLY A 215 2.98 -17.40 14.76
CA GLY A 215 4.40 -17.29 14.47
C GLY A 215 4.83 -17.33 13.00
N ILE A 216 4.01 -17.72 12.02
CA ILE A 216 4.54 -18.03 10.68
C ILE A 216 5.15 -16.80 9.99
N VAL A 217 4.47 -15.64 10.02
CA VAL A 217 4.97 -14.42 9.36
C VAL A 217 6.29 -13.95 9.99
N LYS A 218 6.34 -13.94 11.33
CA LYS A 218 7.53 -13.57 12.11
C LYS A 218 8.67 -14.57 11.94
N ASP A 219 8.36 -15.86 11.92
CA ASP A 219 9.34 -16.95 11.85
C ASP A 219 9.93 -17.13 10.45
N THR A 220 9.24 -16.61 9.43
CA THR A 220 9.69 -16.63 8.04
C THR A 220 9.97 -15.22 7.52
N TYR A 221 10.16 -14.24 8.41
CA TYR A 221 10.41 -12.86 8.00
C TYR A 221 11.81 -12.70 7.42
N VAL A 222 11.85 -12.56 6.09
CA VAL A 222 13.06 -12.46 5.30
C VAL A 222 12.79 -11.48 4.16
N ASN A 223 13.71 -10.56 3.90
CA ASN A 223 13.57 -9.53 2.88
C ASN A 223 14.43 -9.81 1.64
N ASN A 224 14.10 -9.21 0.50
CA ASN A 224 15.00 -9.20 -0.65
C ASN A 224 16.21 -8.31 -0.33
N LYS A 225 17.41 -8.89 -0.36
CA LYS A 225 18.68 -8.23 -0.02
C LYS A 225 18.97 -7.01 -0.89
N LYS A 226 18.73 -7.10 -2.20
CA LYS A 226 18.97 -5.99 -3.12
C LYS A 226 17.99 -4.85 -2.84
N PHE A 227 16.70 -5.16 -2.72
CA PHE A 227 15.66 -4.18 -2.42
C PHE A 227 15.94 -3.47 -1.10
N LEU A 228 16.22 -4.21 -0.02
CA LEU A 228 16.53 -3.61 1.29
C LEU A 228 17.74 -2.67 1.21
N LYS A 229 18.81 -3.08 0.52
CA LYS A 229 19.99 -2.24 0.31
C LYS A 229 19.65 -0.97 -0.46
N GLU A 230 19.03 -1.08 -1.63
CA GLU A 230 18.70 0.07 -2.47
C GLU A 230 17.67 0.98 -1.82
N PHE A 231 16.72 0.42 -1.06
CA PHE A 231 15.74 1.17 -0.28
C PHE A 231 16.44 2.06 0.75
N ARG A 232 17.35 1.48 1.54
CA ARG A 232 18.12 2.22 2.56
C ARG A 232 19.02 3.28 1.94
N GLU A 233 19.72 2.94 0.85
CA GLU A 233 20.61 3.87 0.15
C GLU A 233 19.84 5.06 -0.42
N ASN A 234 18.71 4.83 -1.08
CA ASN A 234 17.97 5.89 -1.75
C ASN A 234 17.14 6.76 -0.80
N LEU A 235 16.85 6.27 0.40
CA LEU A 235 16.23 7.04 1.48
C LEU A 235 17.23 7.57 2.51
N ASN A 236 18.54 7.46 2.24
CA ASN A 236 19.59 7.90 3.16
C ASN A 236 19.43 7.33 4.59
N LEU A 237 18.94 6.09 4.71
CA LEU A 237 18.78 5.34 5.97
C LEU A 237 20.05 4.53 6.33
N ASN A 238 21.14 4.79 5.62
CA ASN A 238 22.46 4.34 6.02
C ASN A 238 23.12 5.46 6.81
N THR A 239 23.74 5.12 7.94
CA THR A 239 24.39 6.12 8.77
C THR A 239 25.62 6.65 8.05
N ASN A 240 25.55 7.90 7.60
CA ASN A 240 26.62 8.54 6.86
C ASN A 240 27.38 9.46 7.79
N TYR A 241 28.50 8.92 8.28
CA TYR A 241 29.38 9.63 9.17
C TYR A 241 30.46 10.37 8.40
N TYR A 242 30.52 11.70 8.55
CA TYR A 242 31.63 12.51 8.07
C TYR A 242 32.64 12.73 9.19
N LYS A 243 33.91 12.45 8.92
CA LYS A 243 35.00 12.80 9.83
C LYS A 243 35.48 14.20 9.47
N HIS A 244 35.17 15.15 10.35
CA HIS A 244 35.52 16.55 10.15
C HIS A 244 37.00 16.81 10.49
N THR A 245 37.51 17.97 10.09
CA THR A 245 38.91 18.37 10.25
C THR A 245 39.36 18.52 11.72
N ASP A 246 38.41 18.57 12.66
CA ASP A 246 38.63 18.58 14.11
C ASP A 246 38.75 17.15 14.71
N GLY A 247 38.69 16.11 13.88
CA GLY A 247 38.80 14.71 14.26
C GLY A 247 37.51 14.08 14.80
N LYS A 248 36.42 14.86 14.94
CA LYS A 248 35.11 14.35 15.35
C LYS A 248 34.36 13.75 14.17
N THR A 249 33.49 12.79 14.48
CA THR A 249 32.66 12.07 13.51
C THR A 249 31.22 12.54 13.68
N TYR A 250 30.59 12.94 12.58
CA TYR A 250 29.31 13.62 12.60
C TYR A 250 28.31 12.99 11.66
N ASP A 251 27.04 12.96 12.07
CA ASP A 251 25.98 12.37 11.26
C ASP A 251 25.47 13.42 10.27
N LEU A 252 25.84 13.25 9.00
CA LEU A 252 25.40 14.13 7.92
C LEU A 252 23.88 14.13 7.74
N ASN A 253 23.19 13.16 8.33
CA ASN A 253 21.75 12.95 8.19
C ASN A 253 20.92 13.72 9.23
N LYS A 254 21.56 14.40 10.21
CA LYS A 254 20.85 15.17 11.24
C LYS A 254 20.59 16.60 10.79
N ALA A 255 19.39 17.11 11.07
CA ALA A 255 18.96 18.45 10.67
C ALA A 255 19.60 19.58 11.50
N HIS A 256 19.79 20.73 10.86
CA HIS A 256 20.27 21.95 11.51
C HIS A 256 19.36 22.43 12.65
N GLU A 257 19.95 22.91 13.75
CA GLU A 257 19.21 23.37 14.92
C GLU A 257 18.24 24.52 14.61
N SER A 258 18.57 25.39 13.64
CA SER A 258 17.72 26.52 13.23
C SER A 258 16.36 26.11 12.65
N PHE A 259 16.15 24.83 12.35
CA PHE A 259 14.84 24.33 11.96
C PHE A 259 13.86 24.28 13.13
N PHE A 260 14.37 24.18 14.36
CA PHE A 260 13.60 23.90 15.57
C PHE A 260 13.56 25.14 16.48
N ASN A 261 12.41 25.41 17.10
CA ASN A 261 12.21 26.60 17.96
C ASN A 261 11.14 26.36 19.04
N ASN A 262 10.87 25.10 19.41
CA ASN A 262 9.79 24.79 20.34
C ASN A 262 10.34 24.69 21.78
N HIS A 263 9.73 25.42 22.71
CA HIS A 263 10.16 25.49 24.12
C HIS A 263 9.45 24.48 25.04
N GLU A 264 8.36 23.83 24.58
CA GLU A 264 7.53 22.94 25.42
C GLU A 264 7.73 21.43 25.18
N ALA A 265 8.16 21.03 23.98
CA ALA A 265 8.44 19.63 23.63
C ALA A 265 9.64 19.56 22.66
N THR A 266 10.41 18.46 22.73
CA THR A 266 11.63 18.30 21.93
C THR A 266 11.30 17.69 20.57
N PRO A 267 11.52 18.41 19.45
CA PRO A 267 11.34 17.82 18.12
C PRO A 267 12.27 16.63 17.92
N VAL A 268 11.75 15.49 17.45
CA VAL A 268 12.54 14.26 17.31
C VAL A 268 13.74 14.43 16.40
N PHE A 269 13.59 15.12 15.27
CA PHE A 269 14.68 15.34 14.31
C PHE A 269 15.75 16.33 14.79
N SER A 270 15.54 16.99 15.93
CA SER A 270 16.58 17.80 16.57
C SER A 270 17.63 16.93 17.29
N LYS A 271 17.29 15.68 17.62
CA LYS A 271 18.14 14.75 18.37
C LYS A 271 18.44 13.45 17.64
N PHE A 272 17.60 13.04 16.70
CA PHE A 272 17.72 11.76 15.99
C PHE A 272 17.68 11.98 14.47
N SER A 273 18.55 11.29 13.73
CA SER A 273 18.42 11.21 12.28
C SER A 273 17.39 10.13 11.88
N ALA A 274 16.86 10.20 10.66
CA ALA A 274 15.95 9.17 10.16
C ALA A 274 16.61 7.78 10.12
N SER A 275 17.92 7.72 9.86
CA SER A 275 18.71 6.50 9.91
C SER A 275 18.74 5.89 11.33
N GLU A 276 18.89 6.70 12.36
CA GLU A 276 18.88 6.24 13.76
C GLU A 276 17.50 5.72 14.16
N LEU A 277 16.44 6.43 13.78
CA LEU A 277 15.05 6.01 14.02
C LEU A 277 14.73 4.68 13.31
N PHE A 278 15.22 4.50 12.08
CA PHE A 278 15.10 3.24 11.34
C PHE A 278 15.81 2.08 12.06
N GLU A 279 17.08 2.27 12.46
CA GLU A 279 17.83 1.22 13.16
C GLU A 279 17.18 0.85 14.50
N MET A 280 16.70 1.84 15.26
CA MET A 280 15.94 1.63 16.49
C MET A 280 14.65 0.82 16.28
N ALA A 281 13.96 1.04 15.16
CA ALA A 281 12.71 0.36 14.86
C ALA A 281 12.90 -1.07 14.32
N ASN A 282 14.05 -1.42 13.73
CA ASN A 282 14.16 -2.63 12.92
C ASN A 282 15.20 -3.68 13.37
N GLY A 283 16.13 -3.34 14.26
CA GLY A 283 17.32 -4.17 14.47
C GLY A 283 17.62 -4.59 15.90
N ASN A 284 18.59 -5.51 16.02
CA ASN A 284 19.40 -5.67 17.21
C ASN A 284 20.32 -4.46 17.35
N ILE A 285 19.89 -3.51 18.17
CA ILE A 285 20.56 -2.24 18.33
C ILE A 285 21.80 -2.35 19.22
N SER A 286 22.83 -1.55 18.91
CA SER A 286 24.01 -1.44 19.77
C SER A 286 23.63 -0.92 21.15
N ALA A 287 24.45 -1.19 22.18
CA ALA A 287 24.19 -0.71 23.54
C ALA A 287 24.02 0.82 23.61
N ASN A 288 24.76 1.58 22.78
CA ASN A 288 24.61 3.03 22.69
C ASN A 288 23.24 3.43 22.11
N LEU A 289 22.80 2.76 21.04
CA LEU A 289 21.50 3.05 20.43
C LEU A 289 20.33 2.60 21.31
N ALA A 290 20.50 1.53 22.10
CA ALA A 290 19.56 1.11 23.13
C ALA A 290 19.38 2.15 24.24
N GLN A 291 20.47 2.76 24.71
CA GLN A 291 20.40 3.85 25.67
C GLN A 291 19.63 5.04 25.09
N ARG A 292 19.88 5.38 23.82
CA ARG A 292 19.18 6.46 23.13
C ARG A 292 17.69 6.18 22.89
N LEU A 293 17.32 4.93 22.66
CA LEU A 293 15.92 4.51 22.62
C LEU A 293 15.25 4.65 24.00
N ASN A 294 15.95 4.34 25.09
CA ASN A 294 15.46 4.60 26.44
C ASN A 294 15.29 6.10 26.69
N ASP A 295 16.24 6.93 26.26
CA ASP A 295 16.12 8.39 26.34
C ASP A 295 14.89 8.88 25.56
N LEU A 296 14.62 8.32 24.37
CA LEU A 296 13.42 8.62 23.60
C LEU A 296 12.15 8.28 24.37
N ASN A 297 12.07 7.10 24.98
CA ASN A 297 10.90 6.64 25.74
C ASN A 297 10.65 7.43 27.04
N GLN A 298 11.70 7.97 27.66
CA GLN A 298 11.61 8.66 28.95
C GLN A 298 11.37 10.18 28.85
N ASN A 299 11.54 10.76 27.65
CA ASN A 299 11.49 12.21 27.45
C ASN A 299 10.36 12.63 26.50
N ASN A 300 10.00 13.92 26.55
CA ASN A 300 8.92 14.47 25.73
C ASN A 300 9.37 14.80 24.30
N TYR A 301 9.55 13.76 23.50
CA TYR A 301 9.80 13.87 22.06
C TYR A 301 8.50 13.94 21.27
N THR A 302 8.50 14.70 20.17
CA THR A 302 7.33 14.87 19.28
C THR A 302 7.73 15.05 17.82
N PHE A 303 6.82 14.72 16.89
CA PHE A 303 6.93 15.03 15.46
C PHE A 303 6.41 16.45 15.12
N ASN A 304 5.99 17.22 16.10
CA ASN A 304 5.63 18.63 15.94
C ASN A 304 6.88 19.52 15.78
N ASN A 305 7.50 19.50 14.60
CA ASN A 305 8.82 20.09 14.35
C ASN A 305 8.90 21.64 14.27
N ARG A 306 7.81 22.40 14.55
CA ARG A 306 7.69 23.86 14.25
C ARG A 306 7.05 24.74 15.34
N LYS A 307 7.17 26.07 15.17
CA LYS A 307 6.37 27.13 15.86
C LYS A 307 4.87 27.04 15.52
N GLU A 308 3.99 27.27 16.49
CA GLU A 308 2.52 27.16 16.35
C GLU A 308 1.90 28.04 15.25
N ARG A 309 2.44 29.24 14.99
CA ARG A 309 1.85 30.22 14.07
C ARG A 309 1.97 29.88 12.57
N GLU A 310 2.69 28.82 12.21
CA GLU A 310 2.94 28.38 10.82
C GLU A 310 2.48 26.93 10.56
N ARG A 311 1.71 26.33 11.48
CA ARG A 311 1.28 24.94 11.38
C ARG A 311 0.01 24.84 10.53
N ILE A 312 0.08 24.04 9.46
CA ILE A 312 -1.10 23.57 8.73
C ILE A 312 -1.80 22.48 9.54
N ILE A 313 -1.04 21.55 10.14
CA ILE A 313 -1.53 20.45 10.98
C ILE A 313 -0.59 20.30 12.20
N SER A 314 -1.14 20.02 13.38
CA SER A 314 -0.40 19.64 14.59
C SER A 314 -0.87 18.28 15.11
N PHE A 315 0.05 17.48 15.62
CA PHE A 315 -0.24 16.20 16.24
C PHE A 315 -0.57 16.39 17.71
N ALA A 316 -1.65 15.76 18.17
CA ALA A 316 -1.99 15.71 19.60
C ALA A 316 -0.96 14.90 20.40
N ASP A 317 -0.18 14.05 19.71
CA ASP A 317 0.83 13.20 20.31
C ASP A 317 2.05 14.01 20.81
N ASN A 318 2.10 14.16 22.12
CA ASN A 318 3.32 14.41 22.88
C ASN A 318 3.81 13.06 23.43
N ASN A 319 5.12 12.81 23.40
CA ASN A 319 5.80 11.54 23.66
C ASN A 319 5.69 10.51 22.53
N ILE A 320 6.73 10.46 21.69
CA ILE A 320 7.03 9.31 20.83
C ILE A 320 7.64 8.22 21.72
N ASP A 321 7.12 7.00 21.62
CA ASP A 321 7.66 5.81 22.29
C ASP A 321 8.07 4.75 21.25
N ALA A 322 8.60 3.62 21.73
CA ALA A 322 9.00 2.50 20.88
C ALA A 322 7.85 1.96 20.01
N THR A 323 6.61 1.98 20.48
CA THR A 323 5.45 1.50 19.72
C THR A 323 5.16 2.41 18.52
N LYS A 324 5.10 3.73 18.76
CA LYS A 324 4.94 4.74 17.70
C LYS A 324 6.13 4.75 16.74
N LEU A 325 7.34 4.54 17.26
CA LEU A 325 8.54 4.43 16.45
C LEU A 325 8.46 3.23 15.50
N ASN A 326 8.07 2.05 16.00
CA ASN A 326 7.87 0.87 15.16
C ASN A 326 6.80 1.11 14.08
N TYR A 327 5.68 1.73 14.43
CA TYR A 327 4.63 2.06 13.47
C TYR A 327 5.11 3.00 12.35
N LEU A 328 6.00 3.94 12.65
CA LEU A 328 6.46 4.94 11.68
C LEU A 328 7.73 4.54 10.92
N TYR A 329 8.59 3.71 11.51
CA TYR A 329 9.93 3.43 11.01
C TYR A 329 10.26 1.95 10.83
N SER A 330 9.37 1.02 11.18
CA SER A 330 9.57 -0.38 10.79
C SER A 330 9.60 -0.53 9.27
N PHE A 331 10.38 -1.46 8.76
CA PHE A 331 10.59 -1.63 7.33
C PHE A 331 9.30 -2.04 6.63
N GLU A 332 8.48 -2.83 7.30
CA GLU A 332 7.16 -3.23 6.84
C GLU A 332 6.26 -2.01 6.62
N GLU A 333 6.27 -1.03 7.53
CA GLU A 333 5.49 0.20 7.41
C GLU A 333 6.14 1.22 6.48
N LEU A 334 7.47 1.29 6.42
CA LEU A 334 8.14 2.24 5.53
C LEU A 334 7.94 1.91 4.06
N ILE A 335 7.83 0.64 3.67
CA ILE A 335 7.54 0.28 2.27
C ILE A 335 6.26 0.99 1.76
N PRO A 336 5.06 0.78 2.33
CA PRO A 336 3.85 1.44 1.86
C PRO A 336 3.93 2.97 2.00
N ARG A 337 4.49 3.49 3.09
CA ARG A 337 4.59 4.95 3.35
C ARG A 337 5.46 5.67 2.32
N GLU A 338 6.65 5.13 2.07
CA GLU A 338 7.60 5.67 1.10
C GLU A 338 7.06 5.54 -0.32
N PHE A 339 6.35 4.44 -0.62
CA PHE A 339 5.63 4.29 -1.87
C PHE A 339 4.54 5.36 -2.02
N LEU A 340 3.70 5.60 -1.01
CA LEU A 340 2.64 6.62 -1.08
C LEU A 340 3.21 8.02 -1.32
N LYS A 341 4.31 8.38 -0.63
CA LYS A 341 5.03 9.65 -0.88
C LYS A 341 5.45 9.76 -2.35
N MET A 342 6.03 8.70 -2.91
CA MET A 342 6.58 8.65 -4.26
C MET A 342 5.53 8.50 -5.38
N GLY A 343 4.44 7.76 -5.14
CA GLY A 343 3.51 7.27 -6.18
C GLY A 343 2.07 7.79 -6.07
N PHE A 344 1.57 8.07 -4.87
CA PHE A 344 0.14 8.39 -4.67
C PHE A 344 -0.24 9.83 -5.02
N GLN A 345 -0.74 10.06 -6.23
CA GLN A 345 -1.03 11.40 -6.78
C GLN A 345 -2.10 12.19 -6.02
N VAL A 346 -2.04 13.51 -6.08
CA VAL A 346 -3.07 14.42 -5.53
C VAL A 346 -4.30 14.44 -6.45
N ASN A 347 -5.50 14.21 -5.90
CA ASN A 347 -6.73 14.47 -6.64
C ASN A 347 -7.07 15.97 -6.61
N THR A 348 -6.72 16.67 -7.68
CA THR A 348 -6.91 18.12 -7.81
C THR A 348 -8.36 18.58 -7.90
N LYS A 349 -9.33 17.65 -7.96
CA LYS A 349 -10.77 17.97 -7.89
C LYS A 349 -11.26 18.17 -6.47
N ILE A 350 -10.56 17.64 -5.47
CA ILE A 350 -10.93 17.73 -4.04
C ILE A 350 -9.98 18.62 -3.23
N VAL A 351 -8.89 19.07 -3.84
CA VAL A 351 -7.99 20.07 -3.28
C VAL A 351 -8.39 21.44 -3.80
N ASP A 352 -8.64 22.38 -2.90
CA ASP A 352 -8.88 23.76 -3.27
C ASP A 352 -7.59 24.36 -3.87
N LYS A 353 -7.64 24.70 -5.16
CA LYS A 353 -6.50 25.29 -5.87
C LYS A 353 -6.20 26.72 -5.39
N LEU A 354 -7.16 27.39 -4.76
CA LEU A 354 -7.03 28.78 -4.33
C LEU A 354 -6.37 28.93 -2.97
N ASP A 355 -6.38 27.88 -2.14
CA ASP A 355 -6.04 28.01 -0.72
C ASP A 355 -4.65 27.46 -0.35
N TYR A 356 -3.87 26.99 -1.33
CA TYR A 356 -2.46 26.58 -1.17
C TYR A 356 -2.18 25.51 -0.11
N ASP A 357 -3.21 24.92 0.48
CA ASP A 357 -3.12 24.23 1.77
C ASP A 357 -3.01 22.70 1.59
N TYR A 358 -3.28 22.17 0.39
CA TYR A 358 -3.34 20.71 0.18
C TYR A 358 -4.23 20.01 1.23
N ARG A 359 -5.21 20.74 1.82
CA ARG A 359 -6.30 20.15 2.61
C ARG A 359 -6.97 19.09 1.76
N ASN A 360 -7.42 18.02 2.40
CA ASN A 360 -7.93 16.78 1.79
C ASN A 360 -6.89 15.91 1.07
N TYR A 361 -5.65 16.39 0.86
CA TYR A 361 -4.52 15.52 0.55
C TYR A 361 -3.76 15.12 1.81
N PHE A 362 -3.51 16.07 2.72
CA PHE A 362 -2.86 15.77 4.01
C PHE A 362 -3.84 15.32 5.08
N ALA A 363 -5.00 15.95 5.16
CA ALA A 363 -6.00 15.61 6.15
C ALA A 363 -7.38 15.97 5.65
N PHE A 364 -8.36 15.15 6.01
CA PHE A 364 -9.76 15.46 5.82
C PHE A 364 -10.27 16.24 7.03
N VAL A 365 -10.99 17.32 6.77
CA VAL A 365 -11.61 18.16 7.80
C VAL A 365 -13.12 17.99 7.73
N SER A 366 -13.74 17.59 8.82
CA SER A 366 -15.19 17.52 8.98
C SER A 366 -15.67 18.41 10.11
N TYR A 367 -16.93 18.84 10.04
CA TYR A 367 -17.59 19.63 11.07
C TYR A 367 -18.81 18.88 11.59
N TYR A 368 -18.86 18.61 12.89
CA TYR A 368 -20.01 17.97 13.52
C TYR A 368 -20.41 18.69 14.81
N LYS A 369 -21.70 19.04 14.92
CA LYS A 369 -22.27 19.80 16.04
C LYS A 369 -21.43 21.05 16.41
N GLY A 370 -20.90 21.74 15.39
CA GLY A 370 -20.08 22.95 15.54
C GLY A 370 -18.62 22.71 15.95
N LYS A 371 -18.18 21.45 16.10
CA LYS A 371 -16.79 21.07 16.36
C LYS A 371 -16.10 20.63 15.07
N GLN A 372 -14.85 21.06 14.88
CA GLN A 372 -14.00 20.62 13.78
C GLN A 372 -13.26 19.33 14.17
N TYR A 373 -13.25 18.36 13.26
CA TYR A 373 -12.50 17.12 13.35
C TYR A 373 -11.54 17.06 12.18
N THR A 374 -10.26 16.77 12.45
CA THR A 374 -9.21 16.65 11.44
C THR A 374 -8.65 15.26 11.49
N GLN A 375 -8.67 14.56 10.36
CA GLN A 375 -8.13 13.22 10.22
C GLN A 375 -7.02 13.23 9.17
N ALA A 376 -5.80 12.89 9.56
CA ALA A 376 -4.71 12.74 8.61
C ALA A 376 -5.00 11.61 7.62
N THR A 377 -4.70 11.83 6.34
CA THR A 377 -4.68 10.75 5.35
C THR A 377 -3.45 9.87 5.59
N ALA A 378 -3.42 8.65 5.03
CA ALA A 378 -2.24 7.78 5.16
C ALA A 378 -0.97 8.48 4.63
N VAL A 379 -1.08 9.18 3.50
CA VAL A 379 0.02 9.96 2.90
C VAL A 379 0.34 11.20 3.71
N GLY A 380 -0.70 11.84 4.23
CA GLY A 380 -0.61 13.06 4.99
C GLY A 380 0.17 12.87 6.27
N ASP A 381 -0.14 11.83 7.03
CA ASP A 381 0.50 11.53 8.32
C ASP A 381 2.03 11.44 8.22
N ASP A 382 2.57 10.93 7.12
CA ASP A 382 4.02 10.88 6.91
C ASP A 382 4.58 12.22 6.44
N ILE A 383 3.99 12.81 5.39
CA ILE A 383 4.54 14.01 4.76
C ILE A 383 4.59 15.16 5.75
N VAL A 384 3.51 15.41 6.49
CA VAL A 384 3.42 16.52 7.46
C VAL A 384 4.40 16.42 8.62
N LYS A 385 4.87 15.21 8.97
CA LYS A 385 5.86 14.99 10.03
C LYS A 385 7.27 15.33 9.54
N MET A 386 7.54 15.23 8.24
CA MET A 386 8.87 15.45 7.66
C MET A 386 9.00 16.76 6.87
N LEU A 387 7.89 17.29 6.34
CA LEU A 387 7.86 18.43 5.43
C LEU A 387 7.29 19.67 6.11
N GLN A 388 7.94 20.79 5.85
CA GLN A 388 7.46 22.12 6.17
C GLN A 388 7.07 22.93 4.93
N ILE A 389 5.79 23.22 4.76
CA ILE A 389 5.27 24.31 3.91
C ILE A 389 5.20 25.62 4.71
N TYR A 390 5.78 26.71 4.20
CA TYR A 390 5.70 28.05 4.80
C TYR A 390 5.63 29.15 3.74
N LEU A 391 5.12 30.31 4.15
CA LEU A 391 5.06 31.51 3.31
C LEU A 391 6.32 32.34 3.52
N ASP A 392 7.07 32.58 2.46
CA ASP A 392 8.15 33.54 2.48
C ASP A 392 7.60 34.96 2.35
N LYS A 393 7.56 35.67 3.48
CA LYS A 393 7.06 37.05 3.57
C LYS A 393 8.11 38.09 3.17
N SER A 394 9.33 37.69 2.82
CA SER A 394 10.38 38.65 2.40
C SER A 394 10.23 39.13 0.96
N ILE A 395 9.24 38.65 0.22
CA ILE A 395 8.98 38.98 -1.19
C ILE A 395 7.63 39.72 -1.28
N ILE A 396 7.53 40.70 -2.20
CA ILE A 396 6.34 41.55 -2.43
C ILE A 396 5.07 40.70 -2.67
N LEU A 397 5.22 39.51 -3.25
CA LEU A 397 4.21 38.48 -3.36
C LEU A 397 4.68 37.27 -2.53
N PRO A 398 3.95 36.85 -1.48
CA PRO A 398 4.34 35.69 -0.67
C PRO A 398 4.54 34.45 -1.52
N GLU A 399 5.74 33.87 -1.50
CA GLU A 399 6.05 32.62 -2.19
C GLU A 399 5.94 31.45 -1.21
N ILE A 400 5.36 30.34 -1.67
CA ILE A 400 5.31 29.11 -0.87
C ILE A 400 6.64 28.40 -1.00
N LYS A 401 7.28 28.15 0.14
CA LYS A 401 8.50 27.38 0.21
C LYS A 401 8.29 26.10 1.00
N THR A 402 9.00 25.06 0.59
CA THR A 402 9.09 23.79 1.29
C THR A 402 10.47 23.61 1.90
N ARG A 403 10.56 22.97 3.06
CA ARG A 403 11.81 22.44 3.62
C ARG A 403 11.55 21.12 4.33
N ILE A 404 12.52 20.23 4.41
CA ILE A 404 12.40 18.94 5.09
C ILE A 404 13.22 18.93 6.39
N PHE A 405 12.71 18.22 7.40
CA PHE A 405 13.38 18.02 8.70
C PHE A 405 14.19 16.73 8.76
N ALA A 406 14.00 15.85 7.78
CA ALA A 406 14.65 14.55 7.70
C ALA A 406 15.09 14.31 6.26
N ASN A 407 16.21 13.63 6.10
CA ASN A 407 16.85 13.38 4.80
C ASN A 407 16.33 12.12 4.08
N ASN A 408 15.39 11.37 4.69
CA ASN A 408 14.64 10.29 4.04
C ASN A 408 13.55 10.86 3.11
N TRP A 409 14.04 11.57 2.10
CA TRP A 409 13.28 12.21 1.05
C TRP A 409 13.93 11.89 -0.29
N VAL A 410 13.14 11.92 -1.38
CA VAL A 410 13.61 11.52 -2.71
C VAL A 410 13.48 12.60 -3.78
N PHE A 411 12.76 13.69 -3.50
CA PHE A 411 12.56 14.77 -4.45
C PHE A 411 13.63 15.85 -4.30
N ASP A 412 14.25 16.23 -5.42
CA ASP A 412 15.39 17.14 -5.43
C ASP A 412 15.08 18.51 -4.82
N GLU A 413 13.89 19.06 -5.09
CA GLU A 413 13.49 20.42 -4.68
C GLU A 413 13.63 20.64 -3.17
N GLU A 414 13.21 19.68 -2.36
CA GLU A 414 13.40 19.75 -0.91
C GLU A 414 14.82 19.39 -0.49
N LEU A 415 15.42 18.35 -1.09
CA LEU A 415 16.74 17.84 -0.70
C LEU A 415 17.85 18.88 -0.86
N ILE A 416 17.84 19.68 -1.95
CA ILE A 416 18.86 20.71 -2.16
C ILE A 416 18.82 21.83 -1.12
N THR A 417 17.69 21.99 -0.42
CA THR A 417 17.50 22.99 0.64
C THR A 417 17.74 22.45 2.04
N PHE A 418 17.89 21.13 2.19
CA PHE A 418 18.16 20.50 3.47
C PHE A 418 19.52 20.97 4.01
N LYS A 419 19.51 21.40 5.28
CA LYS A 419 20.71 21.78 6.02
C LYS A 419 21.01 20.73 7.07
N ASN A 420 22.23 20.21 7.06
CA ASN A 420 22.70 19.32 8.11
C ASN A 420 22.97 20.09 9.43
N GLU A 421 23.40 19.39 10.48
CA GLU A 421 23.68 20.00 11.80
C GLU A 421 24.72 21.14 11.78
N PHE A 422 25.49 21.30 10.70
CA PHE A 422 26.48 22.36 10.51
C PHE A 422 26.02 23.54 9.65
N GLY A 423 24.86 23.39 9.01
CA GLY A 423 24.34 24.39 8.08
C GLY A 423 24.79 24.18 6.64
N ASP A 424 25.51 23.09 6.35
CA ASP A 424 25.88 22.70 4.98
C ASP A 424 24.69 22.10 4.24
N PHE A 425 24.75 22.15 2.91
CA PHE A 425 23.75 21.59 2.01
C PHE A 425 24.28 20.30 1.34
N PRO A 426 24.26 19.14 2.04
CA PRO A 426 24.99 17.93 1.61
C PRO A 426 24.54 17.37 0.26
N PHE A 427 23.32 17.67 -0.18
CA PHE A 427 22.75 17.13 -1.41
C PHE A 427 22.88 18.06 -2.62
N LYS A 428 23.19 19.34 -2.42
CA LYS A 428 23.08 20.36 -3.47
C LYS A 428 23.97 20.06 -4.68
N GLU A 429 25.28 19.95 -4.48
CA GLU A 429 26.23 19.72 -5.58
C GLU A 429 25.96 18.37 -6.29
N MET A 430 25.62 17.33 -5.53
CA MET A 430 25.35 16.01 -6.08
C MET A 430 24.10 16.00 -6.97
N LEU A 431 23.02 16.67 -6.55
CA LEU A 431 21.77 16.70 -7.31
C LEU A 431 21.81 17.66 -8.49
N GLU A 432 22.64 18.71 -8.43
CA GLU A 432 22.98 19.54 -9.60
C GLU A 432 23.65 18.70 -10.71
N LYS A 433 24.48 17.73 -10.34
CA LYS A 433 25.17 16.81 -11.28
C LYS A 433 24.32 15.59 -11.68
N ASN A 434 23.45 15.11 -10.81
CA ASN A 434 22.65 13.90 -11.02
C ASN A 434 21.20 14.10 -10.56
N GLN A 435 20.43 14.76 -11.42
CA GLN A 435 19.04 15.08 -11.14
C GLN A 435 18.19 13.82 -10.92
N ASN A 436 17.35 13.89 -9.90
CA ASN A 436 16.42 12.86 -9.44
C ASN A 436 17.10 11.55 -9.05
N LYS A 437 18.37 11.59 -8.63
CA LYS A 437 19.16 10.39 -8.28
C LYS A 437 18.38 9.47 -7.33
N PHE A 438 17.88 10.01 -6.24
CA PHE A 438 17.19 9.25 -5.19
C PHE A 438 15.83 8.74 -5.63
N LEU A 439 15.02 9.57 -6.30
CA LEU A 439 13.74 9.16 -6.86
C LEU A 439 13.90 8.04 -7.90
N LYS A 440 14.88 8.16 -8.80
CA LYS A 440 15.19 7.11 -9.79
C LYS A 440 15.59 5.82 -9.11
N GLY A 441 16.51 5.89 -8.15
CA GLY A 441 17.01 4.71 -7.46
C GLY A 441 15.91 4.00 -6.66
N LEU A 442 15.11 4.73 -5.88
CA LEU A 442 14.01 4.14 -5.11
C LEU A 442 12.94 3.56 -6.04
N TYR A 443 12.51 4.31 -7.05
CA TYR A 443 11.51 3.83 -8.01
C TYR A 443 11.97 2.56 -8.74
N LYS A 444 13.24 2.53 -9.14
CA LYS A 444 13.85 1.34 -9.76
C LYS A 444 13.88 0.16 -8.80
N ALA A 445 14.18 0.37 -7.51
CA ALA A 445 14.17 -0.72 -6.53
C ALA A 445 12.78 -1.40 -6.44
N TYR A 446 11.69 -0.62 -6.44
CA TYR A 446 10.32 -1.17 -6.49
C TYR A 446 10.06 -1.97 -7.79
N LEU A 447 10.42 -1.41 -8.95
CA LEU A 447 10.26 -2.11 -10.22
C LEU A 447 11.07 -3.41 -10.30
N ASP A 448 12.31 -3.38 -9.79
CA ASP A 448 13.21 -4.52 -9.78
C ASP A 448 12.69 -5.66 -8.90
N VAL A 449 12.25 -5.36 -7.67
CA VAL A 449 11.75 -6.43 -6.77
C VAL A 449 10.40 -6.99 -7.23
N MET A 450 9.58 -6.23 -7.96
CA MET A 450 8.41 -6.76 -8.66
C MET A 450 8.77 -7.68 -9.85
N GLY A 451 10.01 -7.59 -10.34
CA GLY A 451 10.45 -8.25 -11.58
C GLY A 451 9.84 -7.59 -12.82
N TYR A 452 9.60 -6.28 -12.80
CA TYR A 452 9.12 -5.55 -13.96
C TYR A 452 10.08 -5.73 -15.14
N GLY A 453 9.55 -6.03 -16.33
CA GLY A 453 10.34 -6.37 -17.51
C GLY A 453 10.68 -7.86 -17.66
N GLN A 454 10.28 -8.71 -16.71
CA GLN A 454 10.52 -10.15 -16.82
C GLN A 454 9.28 -10.89 -17.34
N PRO A 455 9.43 -11.78 -18.34
CA PRO A 455 8.33 -12.59 -18.87
C PRO A 455 7.64 -13.45 -17.81
N ILE A 456 8.39 -13.95 -16.84
CA ILE A 456 7.84 -14.59 -15.65
C ILE A 456 8.52 -13.91 -14.46
N SER A 457 7.71 -13.32 -13.60
CA SER A 457 8.15 -12.65 -12.37
C SER A 457 7.30 -13.03 -11.17
N TYR A 458 6.22 -13.77 -11.35
CA TYR A 458 5.21 -14.02 -10.33
C TYR A 458 4.78 -15.49 -10.33
N LEU A 459 4.54 -16.02 -9.13
CA LEU A 459 4.01 -17.35 -8.91
C LEU A 459 3.03 -17.34 -7.73
N SER A 460 1.87 -17.96 -7.94
CA SER A 460 0.87 -18.20 -6.90
C SER A 460 0.28 -19.60 -6.97
N PHE A 461 -0.50 -20.00 -5.98
CA PHE A 461 -1.19 -21.28 -5.95
C PHE A 461 -2.63 -21.12 -6.42
N ALA A 462 -3.13 -22.07 -7.22
CA ALA A 462 -4.42 -21.93 -7.89
C ALA A 462 -5.65 -21.91 -6.95
N ASN A 463 -5.56 -22.53 -5.77
CA ASN A 463 -6.68 -22.67 -4.82
C ASN A 463 -6.51 -21.82 -3.56
N HIS A 464 -6.40 -20.50 -3.70
CA HIS A 464 -6.47 -19.58 -2.55
C HIS A 464 -7.89 -19.29 -2.06
N ASN A 465 -8.91 -19.90 -2.68
CA ASN A 465 -10.31 -19.70 -2.32
C ASN A 465 -10.82 -20.66 -1.24
N GLU A 466 -10.04 -21.66 -0.81
CA GLU A 466 -10.44 -22.56 0.26
C GLU A 466 -9.71 -22.21 1.57
N ASN A 467 -10.48 -21.79 2.56
CA ASN A 467 -10.08 -21.47 3.94
C ASN A 467 -8.80 -22.20 4.41
N ILE A 468 -7.69 -21.47 4.52
CA ILE A 468 -6.39 -21.96 5.00
C ILE A 468 -6.39 -22.31 6.51
N TYR A 469 -7.53 -22.19 7.20
CA TYR A 469 -7.69 -22.66 8.57
C TYR A 469 -8.94 -23.54 8.71
N VAL A 470 -8.83 -24.80 8.30
CA VAL A 470 -9.71 -25.86 8.80
C VAL A 470 -8.83 -27.03 9.25
N PRO A 471 -8.59 -27.20 10.56
CA PRO A 471 -8.12 -28.48 11.05
C PRO A 471 -9.28 -29.46 10.86
N THR A 472 -9.01 -30.60 10.24
CA THR A 472 -9.82 -31.83 10.13
C THR A 472 -10.49 -32.19 8.77
N THR A 473 -9.86 -33.20 8.17
CA THR A 473 -10.41 -34.44 7.57
C THR A 473 -11.07 -34.52 6.19
N SER A 474 -11.40 -33.46 5.47
CA SER A 474 -11.80 -33.64 4.05
C SER A 474 -11.85 -32.35 3.24
N LYS A 475 -10.74 -31.96 2.59
CA LYS A 475 -10.73 -31.10 1.39
C LYS A 475 -9.54 -31.50 0.53
N GLU A 476 -9.76 -31.71 -0.77
CA GLU A 476 -8.69 -32.13 -1.68
C GLU A 476 -7.59 -31.06 -1.75
N PRO A 477 -6.31 -31.45 -1.74
CA PRO A 477 -5.20 -30.50 -1.84
C PRO A 477 -5.25 -29.67 -3.13
N SER A 478 -4.62 -28.49 -3.11
CA SER A 478 -4.47 -27.66 -4.31
C SER A 478 -3.81 -28.48 -5.44
N LYS A 479 -4.37 -28.41 -6.65
CA LYS A 479 -3.91 -29.22 -7.80
C LYS A 479 -3.00 -28.47 -8.76
N GLY A 480 -2.71 -27.18 -8.54
CA GLY A 480 -1.91 -26.41 -9.49
C GLY A 480 -1.40 -25.05 -9.01
N PHE A 481 -0.66 -24.37 -9.88
CA PHE A 481 -0.05 -23.06 -9.68
C PHE A 481 -0.39 -22.10 -10.83
N VAL A 482 -0.24 -20.82 -10.57
CA VAL A 482 -0.42 -19.73 -11.54
C VAL A 482 0.92 -19.05 -11.75
N LEU A 483 1.28 -18.78 -13.00
CA LEU A 483 2.41 -17.95 -13.36
C LEU A 483 1.94 -16.56 -13.78
N GLY A 484 2.81 -15.58 -13.65
CA GLY A 484 2.58 -14.26 -14.18
C GLY A 484 3.89 -13.53 -14.41
N GLY A 485 3.80 -12.44 -15.15
CA GLY A 485 4.94 -11.60 -15.47
C GLY A 485 4.55 -10.43 -16.34
N PHE A 486 5.55 -9.88 -17.03
CA PHE A 486 5.44 -8.72 -17.88
C PHE A 486 5.86 -9.05 -19.30
N LEU A 487 5.00 -8.74 -20.27
CA LEU A 487 5.26 -8.91 -21.71
C LEU A 487 5.17 -7.56 -22.41
N SER A 488 6.12 -7.26 -23.28
CA SER A 488 6.07 -6.06 -24.13
C SER A 488 4.82 -6.07 -25.02
N LYS A 489 4.32 -4.89 -25.38
CA LYS A 489 3.26 -4.74 -26.39
C LYS A 489 3.59 -5.45 -27.71
N ASP A 490 4.86 -5.59 -28.06
CA ASP A 490 5.30 -6.20 -29.33
C ASP A 490 4.94 -7.71 -29.41
N PHE A 491 4.62 -8.32 -28.26
CA PHE A 491 4.07 -9.68 -28.22
C PHE A 491 2.61 -9.75 -28.69
N PHE A 492 1.87 -8.66 -28.66
CA PHE A 492 0.45 -8.63 -29.03
C PHE A 492 0.28 -7.82 -30.32
N ALA A 493 -0.22 -8.43 -31.40
CA ALA A 493 -0.70 -7.63 -32.53
C ALA A 493 -1.80 -6.70 -31.98
N GLU A 494 -1.73 -5.39 -32.18
CA GLU A 494 -2.51 -4.32 -31.50
C GLU A 494 -4.05 -4.46 -31.63
N SER A 495 -4.63 -5.54 -31.13
CA SER A 495 -6.02 -5.92 -31.27
C SER A 495 -6.52 -6.53 -29.96
N GLU A 496 -7.78 -6.27 -29.63
CA GLU A 496 -8.42 -6.93 -28.48
C GLU A 496 -8.42 -8.46 -28.59
N THR A 497 -8.44 -8.99 -29.82
CA THR A 497 -8.40 -10.43 -30.10
C THR A 497 -7.11 -11.06 -29.60
N SER A 498 -5.96 -10.42 -29.87
CA SER A 498 -4.64 -10.91 -29.42
C SER A 498 -4.56 -11.02 -27.89
N PHE A 499 -5.11 -10.06 -27.16
CA PHE A 499 -5.12 -10.10 -25.69
C PHE A 499 -6.03 -11.20 -25.13
N LYS A 500 -7.15 -11.48 -25.80
CA LYS A 500 -8.14 -12.49 -25.35
C LYS A 500 -7.71 -13.93 -25.66
N ASN A 501 -6.91 -14.12 -26.72
CA ASN A 501 -6.51 -15.43 -27.24
C ASN A 501 -4.98 -15.65 -27.10
N SER A 502 -4.44 -15.39 -25.92
CA SER A 502 -3.04 -15.62 -25.61
C SER A 502 -2.86 -16.78 -24.63
N TYR A 503 -1.81 -17.57 -24.82
CA TYR A 503 -1.54 -18.78 -24.05
C TYR A 503 -0.04 -18.91 -23.74
N LEU A 504 0.30 -19.35 -22.53
CA LEU A 504 1.60 -19.98 -22.29
C LEU A 504 1.56 -21.38 -22.88
N ILE A 505 2.54 -21.71 -23.71
CA ILE A 505 2.71 -23.07 -24.22
C ILE A 505 3.98 -23.67 -23.66
N PHE A 506 3.85 -24.90 -23.19
CA PHE A 506 4.98 -25.69 -22.72
C PHE A 506 5.22 -26.82 -23.71
N SER A 507 6.49 -27.00 -24.08
CA SER A 507 6.91 -28.18 -24.84
C SER A 507 6.63 -29.44 -24.02
N THR A 508 6.46 -30.58 -24.68
CA THR A 508 6.40 -31.88 -24.03
C THR A 508 7.54 -32.75 -24.56
N ASN A 509 8.11 -33.60 -23.71
CA ASN A 509 9.23 -34.48 -24.08
C ASN A 509 8.81 -35.64 -25.00
N ASP A 510 7.85 -35.48 -25.92
CA ASP A 510 7.54 -36.51 -26.91
C ASP A 510 8.54 -36.41 -28.08
N PRO A 511 9.54 -37.32 -28.18
CA PRO A 511 10.56 -37.26 -29.22
C PRO A 511 10.04 -37.57 -30.63
N LYS A 512 8.75 -37.92 -30.79
CA LYS A 512 8.15 -38.26 -32.08
C LYS A 512 7.20 -37.20 -32.63
N ASN A 513 6.75 -36.24 -31.82
CA ASN A 513 5.95 -35.09 -32.22
C ASN A 513 6.10 -34.01 -31.15
N GLU A 514 6.61 -32.81 -31.50
CA GLU A 514 6.50 -31.67 -30.59
C GLU A 514 5.00 -31.39 -30.34
N SER A 515 4.50 -31.82 -29.19
CA SER A 515 3.15 -31.47 -28.74
C SER A 515 3.26 -30.38 -27.68
N TYR A 516 2.46 -29.32 -27.82
CA TYR A 516 2.42 -28.20 -26.89
C TYR A 516 1.20 -28.33 -25.99
N LYS A 517 1.36 -28.05 -24.69
CA LYS A 517 0.22 -27.88 -23.77
C LYS A 517 -0.03 -26.39 -23.53
N PRO A 518 -1.14 -25.82 -24.06
CA PRO A 518 -1.49 -24.42 -23.86
C PRO A 518 -2.21 -24.19 -22.53
N TYR A 519 -1.89 -23.08 -21.86
CA TYR A 519 -2.62 -22.54 -20.71
C TYR A 519 -2.92 -21.08 -20.99
N LYS A 520 -4.19 -20.69 -20.94
CA LYS A 520 -4.61 -19.33 -21.26
C LYS A 520 -3.95 -18.32 -20.31
N ILE A 521 -3.61 -17.16 -20.82
CA ILE A 521 -3.20 -16.01 -20.01
C ILE A 521 -4.23 -14.90 -20.07
N ASN A 522 -4.42 -14.24 -18.93
CA ASN A 522 -5.26 -13.07 -18.79
C ASN A 522 -4.36 -11.85 -18.78
N VAL A 523 -4.37 -11.10 -19.88
CA VAL A 523 -3.50 -9.94 -20.08
C VAL A 523 -4.21 -8.66 -19.65
N PHE A 524 -3.53 -7.82 -18.89
CA PHE A 524 -4.04 -6.53 -18.44
C PHE A 524 -2.95 -5.48 -18.36
N LYS A 525 -3.35 -4.20 -18.42
CA LYS A 525 -2.41 -3.09 -18.34
C LYS A 525 -2.02 -2.83 -16.87
N PRO A 526 -0.75 -3.00 -16.48
CA PRO A 526 -0.29 -2.70 -15.14
C PRO A 526 -0.20 -1.20 -14.95
N ARG A 527 0.01 -0.78 -13.71
CA ARG A 527 0.30 0.61 -13.37
C ARG A 527 1.64 0.66 -12.67
N ALA A 528 2.62 1.25 -13.33
CA ALA A 528 3.98 1.41 -12.84
C ALA A 528 4.39 2.85 -13.09
N LEU A 529 4.04 3.76 -12.18
CA LEU A 529 4.31 5.18 -12.32
C LEU A 529 4.87 5.77 -11.03
N VAL A 530 5.60 6.87 -11.20
CA VAL A 530 6.13 7.70 -10.11
C VAL A 530 5.78 9.16 -10.33
N LYS A 531 5.58 9.93 -9.25
CA LYS A 531 5.35 11.38 -9.33
C LYS A 531 6.58 12.13 -9.85
N LYS A 532 6.38 13.35 -10.35
CA LYS A 532 7.50 14.28 -10.63
C LYS A 532 7.93 15.06 -9.39
N LYS A 533 6.98 15.37 -8.51
CA LYS A 533 7.15 16.10 -7.24
C LYS A 533 6.23 15.49 -6.19
N TRP A 534 6.50 15.68 -4.89
CA TRP A 534 5.72 15.06 -3.82
C TRP A 534 4.21 15.39 -3.88
N ASN A 535 3.87 16.57 -4.42
CA ASN A 535 2.52 17.13 -4.59
C ASN A 535 1.96 17.00 -6.02
N SER A 536 2.57 16.20 -6.89
CA SER A 536 2.09 16.01 -8.27
C SER A 536 0.62 15.58 -8.31
N GLY A 537 -0.16 16.27 -9.14
CA GLY A 537 -1.56 15.95 -9.41
C GLY A 537 -1.74 14.79 -10.38
N LEU A 538 -3.00 14.43 -10.64
CA LEU A 538 -3.36 13.47 -11.68
C LEU A 538 -2.79 13.88 -13.04
N GLY A 539 -2.07 12.96 -13.71
CA GLY A 539 -1.43 13.21 -15.00
C GLY A 539 0.02 13.70 -14.91
N ASP A 540 0.49 14.15 -13.74
CA ASP A 540 1.87 14.60 -13.57
C ASP A 540 2.76 13.47 -13.02
N PHE A 541 3.22 12.60 -13.91
CA PHE A 541 3.97 11.39 -13.56
C PHE A 541 5.12 11.11 -14.54
N ARG A 542 5.95 10.15 -14.16
CA ARG A 542 6.99 9.55 -14.98
C ARG A 542 6.71 8.05 -15.11
N ALA A 543 6.95 7.53 -16.31
CA ALA A 543 6.80 6.12 -16.64
C ALA A 543 8.12 5.36 -16.34
N PRO A 544 8.15 4.01 -16.47
CA PRO A 544 9.35 3.20 -16.20
C PRO A 544 10.59 3.58 -17.02
N ASN A 545 10.42 4.19 -18.19
CA ASN A 545 11.52 4.72 -19.00
C ASN A 545 12.37 5.79 -18.29
N PHE A 546 11.82 6.41 -17.24
CA PHE A 546 12.56 7.33 -16.37
C PHE A 546 13.78 6.69 -15.69
N VAL A 547 13.74 5.37 -15.50
CA VAL A 547 14.83 4.57 -14.94
C VAL A 547 15.43 3.59 -15.97
N GLY A 548 15.19 3.84 -17.26
CA GLY A 548 15.74 3.03 -18.35
C GLY A 548 15.00 1.72 -18.62
N LEU A 549 13.78 1.55 -18.12
CA LEU A 549 12.94 0.36 -18.35
C LEU A 549 11.85 0.64 -19.40
N GLU A 550 11.39 -0.39 -20.11
CA GLU A 550 10.34 -0.24 -21.12
C GLU A 550 9.01 0.25 -20.49
N SER A 551 8.31 1.20 -21.11
CA SER A 551 7.07 1.74 -20.55
C SER A 551 5.81 0.98 -20.96
N ASP A 552 5.87 0.27 -22.08
CA ASP A 552 4.71 -0.29 -22.77
C ASP A 552 4.57 -1.80 -22.49
N MET A 553 4.71 -2.17 -21.22
CA MET A 553 4.54 -3.55 -20.76
C MET A 553 3.11 -3.85 -20.35
N PHE A 554 2.65 -5.06 -20.64
CA PHE A 554 1.44 -5.66 -20.10
C PHE A 554 1.78 -6.68 -19.01
N ALA A 555 0.94 -6.75 -17.98
CA ALA A 555 1.01 -7.80 -16.98
C ALA A 555 0.08 -8.94 -17.41
N TYR A 556 0.37 -10.16 -16.97
CA TYR A 556 -0.53 -11.27 -17.16
C TYR A 556 -0.49 -12.24 -15.97
N THR A 557 -1.58 -13.01 -15.86
CA THR A 557 -1.64 -14.22 -15.03
C THR A 557 -2.14 -15.39 -15.86
N SER A 558 -1.57 -16.58 -15.67
CA SER A 558 -2.02 -17.79 -16.34
C SER A 558 -3.27 -18.38 -15.67
N GLU A 559 -4.01 -19.20 -16.41
CA GLU A 559 -4.87 -20.20 -15.80
C GLU A 559 -4.05 -21.17 -14.93
N SER A 560 -4.75 -21.94 -14.09
CA SER A 560 -4.13 -22.92 -13.20
C SER A 560 -3.40 -24.01 -13.99
N ILE A 561 -2.09 -24.12 -13.78
CA ILE A 561 -1.23 -25.16 -14.32
C ILE A 561 -1.15 -26.30 -13.29
N PRO A 562 -1.55 -27.53 -13.62
CA PRO A 562 -1.54 -28.66 -12.69
C PRO A 562 -0.13 -29.00 -12.18
N TYR A 563 0.00 -29.40 -10.91
CA TYR A 563 1.30 -29.81 -10.34
C TYR A 563 1.83 -31.10 -10.94
N GLU A 564 0.95 -31.96 -11.49
CA GLU A 564 1.35 -33.15 -12.23
C GLU A 564 2.23 -32.78 -13.43
N PHE A 565 2.10 -31.55 -13.94
CA PHE A 565 2.99 -31.01 -14.96
C PHE A 565 4.44 -30.91 -14.46
N LEU A 566 4.65 -30.60 -13.18
CA LEU A 566 5.97 -30.60 -12.54
C LEU A 566 6.58 -32.00 -12.44
N SER A 567 5.76 -33.05 -12.53
CA SER A 567 6.15 -34.44 -12.26
C SER A 567 6.58 -35.29 -13.41
N ASN A 568 6.15 -34.92 -14.62
CA ASN A 568 6.49 -35.69 -15.80
C ASN A 568 7.76 -35.19 -16.49
N ASN A 569 8.47 -34.21 -15.91
CA ASN A 569 9.57 -33.48 -16.55
C ASN A 569 9.21 -32.82 -17.89
N ASP A 570 7.93 -32.77 -18.27
CA ASP A 570 7.45 -32.30 -19.57
C ASP A 570 7.97 -30.89 -19.92
N PHE A 571 8.20 -30.04 -18.91
CA PHE A 571 8.57 -28.63 -18.99
C PHE A 571 10.07 -28.34 -18.87
N LEU A 572 10.88 -29.37 -18.57
CA LEU A 572 12.33 -29.27 -18.43
C LEU A 572 12.99 -30.11 -19.51
N ILE A 573 13.41 -29.46 -20.60
CA ILE A 573 14.22 -30.08 -21.64
C ILE A 573 15.68 -29.76 -21.29
N ASN A 574 16.47 -30.77 -20.92
CA ASN A 574 17.85 -30.62 -20.47
C ASN A 574 18.00 -29.65 -19.28
N ASP A 575 17.09 -29.76 -18.31
CA ASP A 575 17.03 -28.91 -17.11
C ASP A 575 16.62 -27.43 -17.35
N ASN A 576 16.26 -27.07 -18.59
CA ASN A 576 15.83 -25.71 -18.95
C ASN A 576 14.29 -25.58 -18.98
N PHE A 577 13.77 -24.56 -18.31
CA PHE A 577 12.34 -24.23 -18.32
C PHE A 577 11.94 -23.63 -19.66
N LYS A 578 11.43 -24.45 -20.59
CA LYS A 578 11.04 -24.01 -21.94
C LYS A 578 9.56 -23.65 -22.00
N VAL A 579 9.27 -22.36 -21.89
CA VAL A 579 7.94 -21.80 -22.12
C VAL A 579 7.98 -20.80 -23.27
N LYS A 580 6.95 -20.84 -24.11
CA LYS A 580 6.74 -19.86 -25.18
C LYS A 580 5.37 -19.22 -25.01
N LEU A 581 5.15 -18.13 -25.73
CA LEU A 581 3.84 -17.51 -25.87
C LEU A 581 3.24 -17.91 -27.21
N TRP A 582 1.98 -18.33 -27.20
CA TRP A 582 1.17 -18.47 -28.40
C TRP A 582 0.08 -17.40 -28.38
N VAL A 583 0.00 -16.61 -29.45
CA VAL A 583 -1.05 -15.60 -29.65
C VAL A 583 -1.88 -15.99 -30.87
N ASP A 584 -3.04 -16.58 -30.64
CA ASP A 584 -4.00 -16.97 -31.69
C ASP A 584 -4.69 -15.72 -32.24
N ALA A 585 -3.97 -15.03 -33.12
CA ALA A 585 -4.31 -13.71 -33.63
C ALA A 585 -5.50 -13.78 -34.60
N ASN A 586 -5.65 -14.91 -35.30
CA ASN A 586 -6.74 -15.14 -36.25
C ASN A 586 -7.95 -15.88 -35.61
N ALA A 587 -7.87 -16.25 -34.34
CA ALA A 587 -8.90 -16.92 -33.55
C ALA A 587 -9.35 -18.28 -34.14
N ASN A 588 -8.42 -19.00 -34.78
CA ASN A 588 -8.71 -20.29 -35.43
C ASN A 588 -8.48 -21.50 -34.50
N ASN A 589 -7.96 -21.28 -33.28
CA ASN A 589 -7.57 -22.30 -32.30
C ASN A 589 -6.58 -23.35 -32.85
N LYS A 590 -5.74 -22.98 -33.82
CA LYS A 590 -4.68 -23.82 -34.37
C LYS A 590 -3.34 -23.17 -34.06
N LEU A 591 -2.42 -23.99 -33.57
CA LEU A 591 -1.07 -23.56 -33.26
C LEU A 591 -0.28 -23.41 -34.56
N GLU A 592 -0.08 -22.17 -34.99
CA GLU A 592 0.65 -21.80 -36.21
C GLU A 592 2.03 -21.23 -35.85
N ALA A 593 3.06 -21.57 -36.63
CA ALA A 593 4.45 -21.31 -36.25
C ALA A 593 4.79 -19.82 -36.14
N ASP A 594 4.11 -18.97 -36.92
CA ASP A 594 4.24 -17.50 -36.90
C ASP A 594 3.50 -16.82 -35.73
N GLU A 595 2.63 -17.55 -35.03
CA GLU A 595 1.93 -17.11 -33.82
C GLU A 595 2.67 -17.46 -32.52
N ILE A 596 3.74 -18.25 -32.61
CA ILE A 596 4.56 -18.69 -31.48
C ILE A 596 5.75 -17.75 -31.29
N LYS A 597 5.86 -17.18 -30.08
CA LYS A 597 6.90 -16.23 -29.71
C LYS A 597 7.75 -16.75 -28.57
N GLU A 598 9.06 -16.69 -28.73
CA GLU A 598 10.01 -16.92 -27.63
C GLU A 598 9.93 -15.74 -26.66
N ILE A 599 9.52 -16.02 -25.43
CA ILE A 599 9.43 -15.01 -24.37
C ILE A 599 10.65 -15.03 -23.46
N ILE A 600 11.29 -16.19 -23.29
CA ILE A 600 12.54 -16.33 -22.55
C ILE A 600 13.69 -16.20 -23.55
N ASN A 601 14.46 -15.13 -23.42
CA ASN A 601 15.57 -14.79 -24.29
C ASN A 601 16.71 -14.10 -23.52
N LYS A 602 17.81 -13.77 -24.22
CA LYS A 602 18.99 -13.10 -23.66
C LYS A 602 18.68 -11.82 -22.88
N GLU A 603 17.72 -11.02 -23.34
CA GLU A 603 17.34 -9.77 -22.66
C GLU A 603 16.62 -10.07 -21.35
N SER A 604 15.69 -11.03 -21.36
CA SER A 604 14.99 -11.48 -20.16
C SER A 604 15.96 -12.06 -19.11
N TYR A 605 17.04 -12.73 -19.54
CA TYR A 605 18.10 -13.22 -18.67
C TYR A 605 18.92 -12.10 -18.04
N GLY A 606 19.35 -11.14 -18.87
CA GLY A 606 20.04 -9.96 -18.37
C GLY A 606 19.21 -9.24 -17.31
N ARG A 607 17.90 -9.13 -17.54
CA ARG A 607 16.98 -8.56 -16.56
C ARG A 607 16.87 -9.40 -15.28
N GLN A 608 16.82 -10.73 -15.38
CA GLN A 608 16.81 -11.62 -14.21
C GLN A 608 18.06 -11.50 -13.33
N ASP A 609 19.23 -11.47 -13.96
CA ASP A 609 20.50 -11.31 -13.25
C ASP A 609 20.61 -9.90 -12.64
N GLU A 610 20.04 -8.88 -13.28
CA GLU A 610 19.98 -7.51 -12.77
C GLU A 610 19.11 -7.40 -11.51
N VAL A 611 17.89 -7.95 -11.52
CA VAL A 611 16.95 -7.80 -10.40
C VAL A 611 17.38 -8.57 -9.16
N LYS A 612 18.21 -9.61 -9.29
CA LYS A 612 18.71 -10.46 -8.18
C LYS A 612 17.58 -10.90 -7.25
N ARG A 613 16.57 -11.49 -7.86
CA ARG A 613 15.36 -11.95 -7.19
C ARG A 613 15.06 -13.39 -7.57
N THR A 614 14.76 -14.16 -6.55
CA THR A 614 14.20 -15.50 -6.66
C THR A 614 12.67 -15.40 -6.79
N ILE A 615 12.08 -16.14 -7.73
CA ILE A 615 10.61 -16.17 -7.88
C ILE A 615 10.09 -17.36 -7.06
N SER A 616 9.48 -17.03 -5.92
CA SER A 616 8.96 -18.00 -4.95
C SER A 616 7.71 -17.47 -4.26
N ASN A 617 6.92 -18.40 -3.70
CA ASN A 617 5.78 -18.08 -2.84
C ASN A 617 5.86 -18.95 -1.59
N VAL A 618 6.48 -18.44 -0.53
CA VAL A 618 6.77 -19.21 0.71
C VAL A 618 5.75 -19.00 1.82
N ARG A 619 4.71 -18.20 1.58
CA ARG A 619 3.72 -17.83 2.61
C ARG A 619 2.59 -18.84 2.77
N VAL A 620 2.34 -19.65 1.74
CA VAL A 620 1.35 -20.74 1.80
C VAL A 620 2.05 -22.03 1.42
N PRO A 621 2.09 -23.04 2.30
CA PRO A 621 2.73 -24.31 1.97
C PRO A 621 1.90 -25.07 0.92
N MET A 622 2.59 -25.72 -0.01
CA MET A 622 1.97 -26.74 -0.86
C MET A 622 1.56 -27.91 0.04
N ILE A 623 0.28 -28.27 0.03
CA ILE A 623 -0.22 -29.46 0.73
C ILE A 623 -0.15 -30.63 -0.25
N TRP A 624 0.76 -31.59 -0.01
CA TRP A 624 0.94 -32.80 -0.82
C TRP A 624 0.44 -34.05 -0.09
N ASN A 625 -0.15 -35.00 -0.81
CA ASN A 625 -0.58 -36.27 -0.22
C ASN A 625 0.62 -37.19 0.05
N LYS A 626 0.66 -37.88 1.21
CA LYS A 626 1.83 -38.63 1.74
C LYS A 626 2.42 -39.71 0.82
N THR A 627 1.68 -40.17 -0.20
CA THR A 627 2.11 -41.18 -1.17
C THR A 627 3.19 -40.71 -2.16
N SER A 628 3.50 -39.42 -2.22
CA SER A 628 4.49 -38.83 -3.14
C SER A 628 5.91 -38.66 -2.57
N SER A 629 6.23 -39.22 -1.40
CA SER A 629 7.54 -39.01 -0.73
C SER A 629 8.74 -39.52 -1.54
N LYS A 630 8.62 -40.69 -2.21
CA LYS A 630 9.67 -41.21 -3.12
C LYS A 630 9.90 -40.32 -4.35
N TYR A 631 8.88 -39.56 -4.74
CA TYR A 631 8.91 -38.66 -5.88
C TYR A 631 9.59 -37.33 -5.52
N PHE A 632 9.52 -36.91 -4.25
CA PHE A 632 10.24 -35.75 -3.72
C PHE A 632 11.77 -35.90 -3.80
N ASP A 633 12.28 -37.09 -3.42
CA ASP A 633 13.71 -37.40 -3.49
C ASP A 633 14.27 -37.38 -4.93
N TYR A 634 13.40 -37.59 -5.93
CA TYR A 634 13.74 -37.54 -7.36
C TYR A 634 13.81 -36.10 -7.89
N VAL A 635 12.86 -35.23 -7.52
CA VAL A 635 12.86 -33.81 -7.94
C VAL A 635 13.98 -33.01 -7.26
N GLN A 636 14.31 -33.31 -5.99
CA GLN A 636 15.36 -32.59 -5.25
C GLN A 636 16.78 -32.83 -5.79
N LYS A 637 17.03 -33.97 -6.45
CA LYS A 637 18.40 -34.40 -6.70
C LYS A 637 19.11 -33.68 -7.86
N ASN A 638 18.43 -32.96 -8.76
CA ASN A 638 19.07 -32.50 -10.01
C ASN A 638 18.43 -31.31 -10.78
N ARG A 639 17.80 -30.27 -10.19
CA ARG A 639 17.07 -29.26 -11.02
C ARG A 639 17.11 -27.81 -10.54
N GLU A 640 16.93 -26.88 -11.48
CA GLU A 640 16.89 -25.42 -11.31
C GLU A 640 15.52 -24.88 -10.84
N VAL A 641 14.46 -25.67 -11.05
CA VAL A 641 13.21 -25.56 -10.30
C VAL A 641 13.35 -26.44 -9.07
N LYS A 642 13.38 -25.83 -7.89
CA LYS A 642 13.52 -26.57 -6.63
C LYS A 642 12.19 -26.58 -5.90
N ILE A 643 11.70 -27.78 -5.58
CA ILE A 643 10.70 -27.92 -4.51
C ILE A 643 11.47 -27.86 -3.21
N VAL A 644 11.24 -26.78 -2.46
CA VAL A 644 12.05 -26.49 -1.30
C VAL A 644 11.26 -26.81 -0.04
N GLU A 645 11.77 -27.72 0.79
CA GLU A 645 11.20 -28.07 2.10
C GLU A 645 11.50 -26.97 3.13
N VAL A 646 10.51 -26.52 3.89
CA VAL A 646 10.69 -25.77 5.15
C VAL A 646 10.15 -26.63 6.27
N ILE A 647 10.93 -26.77 7.33
CA ILE A 647 10.50 -27.43 8.55
C ILE A 647 9.96 -26.34 9.49
N ASN A 648 8.66 -26.38 9.76
CA ASN A 648 8.01 -25.48 10.70
C ASN A 648 8.43 -25.81 12.15
N LYS A 649 8.18 -24.89 13.09
CA LYS A 649 8.51 -25.08 14.52
C LYS A 649 7.84 -26.31 15.16
N ASP A 650 6.66 -26.67 14.68
CA ASP A 650 5.91 -27.88 15.08
C ASP A 650 6.44 -29.16 14.41
N LYS A 651 7.55 -29.07 13.67
CA LYS A 651 8.17 -30.13 12.87
C LYS A 651 7.32 -30.62 11.70
N THR A 652 6.28 -29.89 11.31
CA THR A 652 5.58 -30.16 10.05
C THR A 652 6.44 -29.74 8.85
N LYS A 653 6.40 -30.53 7.78
CA LYS A 653 7.10 -30.24 6.53
C LYS A 653 6.18 -29.47 5.61
N SER A 654 6.64 -28.31 5.17
CA SER A 654 5.98 -27.45 4.19
C SER A 654 6.80 -27.41 2.90
N TYR A 655 6.14 -27.55 1.75
CA TYR A 655 6.82 -27.57 0.45
C TYR A 655 6.48 -26.31 -0.34
N PHE A 656 7.45 -25.77 -1.07
CA PHE A 656 7.28 -24.52 -1.84
C PHE A 656 7.95 -24.65 -3.20
N LEU A 657 7.43 -23.93 -4.19
CA LEU A 657 8.08 -23.81 -5.50
C LEU A 657 9.07 -22.63 -5.50
N ASN A 658 10.26 -22.86 -6.04
CA ASN A 658 11.29 -21.84 -6.22
C ASN A 658 11.89 -21.97 -7.63
N PHE A 659 11.90 -20.87 -8.38
CA PHE A 659 12.65 -20.71 -9.63
C PHE A 659 13.92 -19.89 -9.38
N LYS A 660 15.10 -20.48 -9.62
CA LYS A 660 16.38 -19.77 -9.49
C LYS A 660 16.84 -19.07 -10.77
N LYS A 661 16.63 -19.70 -11.94
CA LYS A 661 16.97 -19.15 -13.27
C LYS A 661 16.12 -19.88 -14.32
N TYR A 662 15.80 -19.22 -15.43
CA TYR A 662 15.54 -19.95 -16.68
C TYR A 662 16.92 -20.16 -17.33
N LEU A 663 17.19 -21.25 -18.06
CA LEU A 663 18.49 -21.45 -18.73
C LEU A 663 18.30 -21.55 -20.25
N ASP A 664 19.34 -21.09 -20.97
CA ASP A 664 19.45 -20.91 -22.44
C ASP A 664 18.99 -22.11 -23.29
#